data_AF-A0A661ZR32-F1
#
_entry.id   AF-A0A661ZR32-F1
#
_cell.length_a   1.000
_cell.length_b   1.000
_cell.length_c   1.000
_cell.angle_alpha   90.00
_cell.angle_beta   90.00
_cell.angle_gamma   90.00
#
_symmetry.space_group_name_H-M   'P 1'
#
loop_
_entity.id
_entity.type
_entity.pdbx_description
1 polymer ?
#
loop_
_entity_poly.entity_id
_entity_poly.type
_entity_poly.pdbx_seq_one_letter_code
_entity_poly.pdbx_strand_id
1 'polypeptide(L)'
;RDYLDFYSNPALMRSMIKSEEQAILSIIDRIPSERVPNYAFHNNGDLTFTNRSDSWGLATPSHSNGAAYGDLDNDGDLDLVVNNVNMPSFIYRNNTQEQSHSNFLSLAFTGSGANSSAIGAGVTLFYQGRSSYQEQVPMRGFKSSMDHRLHFGLGDITVIDSIRVSWPDGTCTLLCEVQANQFLILNQADALPCPTIPASTNKPLFQKSDPPKGLTYSHVENDFNDFQRESLLFHMHSTEGPRMAVGDVNNDALDDLYICGAKGSAGVLYIQKGNGDFVTSNSDLFESESTSEETGCALFDADGDGDIDLYVACGGNELPSTSSALGDRLYLNQGMGIFFKSSQILPAGRYESSSCVQPSDFDGDGDMDLFVGIRLRPSLYGIPVNGYLLENDGSGRFTNVSDQIAPRLKEVGMITDMVWTDVDNDKDPDMVIVGQWMPVKLFINEGGHFTDRSHSYGLSDTEGWWNRVAATDLDGDGHMDLVLGNHGLNSRFHASPEKPLTMYVNDFDMNGSVEHIICAFNGDTAYPVAMKDDLVRQIPVLERKYETFKAYSGETIQDIFSEEILQRSVVLRATILESSVLINSGQGLFRMESLPTECQLSPVYAIETGDFDHDGMCDVILGGNLSNAKPQTGTYSAGHGLFLKGLGKDVWRAVPSDSSGFFTRGDIRDFKIIKINGNPMISVARNNENLHFYTF
;
A
#
# COMPACT_ATOMS: atom_id res chain seq x y z
N ARG A 1 -13.72 19.27 18.39
CA ARG A 1 -13.82 18.07 19.23
C ARG A 1 -14.25 18.39 20.66
N ASP A 2 -13.78 19.50 21.26
CA ASP A 2 -14.22 19.97 22.59
C ASP A 2 -15.74 19.92 22.83
N TYR A 3 -16.54 20.28 21.82
CA TYR A 3 -18.00 20.18 21.85
C TYR A 3 -18.52 18.74 22.09
N LEU A 4 -17.91 17.74 21.43
CA LEU A 4 -18.30 16.34 21.56
C LEU A 4 -17.95 15.79 22.95
N ASP A 5 -16.78 16.15 23.48
CA ASP A 5 -16.36 15.77 24.83
C ASP A 5 -17.28 16.37 25.89
N PHE A 6 -17.57 17.67 25.76
CA PHE A 6 -18.54 18.37 26.60
C PHE A 6 -19.91 17.67 26.60
N TYR A 7 -20.37 17.20 25.44
CA TYR A 7 -21.65 16.48 25.29
C TYR A 7 -21.61 15.06 25.87
N SER A 8 -20.48 14.35 25.76
CA SER A 8 -20.34 12.99 26.26
C SER A 8 -20.42 12.87 27.79
N ASN A 9 -20.36 13.99 28.53
CA ASN A 9 -20.46 14.04 29.98
C ASN A 9 -21.92 13.87 30.49
N PRO A 10 -22.28 12.73 31.10
CA PRO A 10 -23.68 12.44 31.47
C PRO A 10 -24.22 13.34 32.58
N ALA A 11 -23.36 13.84 33.48
CA ALA A 11 -23.76 14.72 34.58
C ALA A 11 -24.15 16.10 34.06
N LEU A 12 -23.41 16.59 33.05
CA LEU A 12 -23.63 17.86 32.40
C LEU A 12 -24.89 17.82 31.53
N MET A 13 -25.09 16.74 30.77
CA MET A 13 -26.33 16.48 30.04
C MET A 13 -27.57 16.43 30.94
N ARG A 14 -27.49 15.77 32.11
CA ARG A 14 -28.59 15.76 33.09
C ARG A 14 -28.93 17.15 33.66
N SER A 15 -27.95 18.05 33.76
CA SER A 15 -28.18 19.42 34.23
C SER A 15 -28.91 20.28 33.19
N MET A 16 -28.69 20.01 31.90
CA MET A 16 -29.26 20.74 30.76
C MET A 16 -30.72 20.35 30.46
N ILE A 17 -31.12 19.10 30.71
CA ILE A 17 -32.49 18.60 30.49
C ILE A 17 -33.56 19.35 31.32
N LYS A 18 -33.17 20.12 32.35
CA LYS A 18 -34.11 20.89 33.18
C LYS A 18 -34.71 22.14 32.51
N SER A 19 -34.18 22.59 31.37
CA SER A 19 -34.75 23.67 30.55
C SER A 19 -34.38 23.47 29.07
N GLU A 20 -35.25 22.77 28.35
CA GLU A 20 -34.98 22.23 27.00
C GLU A 20 -34.52 23.29 25.99
N GLU A 21 -35.15 24.46 25.97
CA GLU A 21 -34.85 25.52 24.98
C GLU A 21 -33.52 26.26 25.25
N GLN A 22 -33.27 26.68 26.49
CA GLN A 22 -32.02 27.35 26.87
C GLN A 22 -30.81 26.40 26.77
N ALA A 23 -31.02 25.11 27.07
CA ALA A 23 -30.01 24.09 26.86
C ALA A 23 -29.64 23.97 25.39
N ILE A 24 -30.61 23.82 24.49
CA ILE A 24 -30.37 23.69 23.04
C ILE A 24 -29.64 24.93 22.49
N LEU A 25 -30.05 26.14 22.86
CA LEU A 25 -29.37 27.37 22.41
C LEU A 25 -27.93 27.45 22.95
N SER A 26 -27.71 27.14 24.23
CA SER A 26 -26.36 27.12 24.82
C SER A 26 -25.44 26.08 24.19
N ILE A 27 -26.02 24.99 23.68
CA ILE A 27 -25.31 23.92 22.94
C ILE A 27 -24.94 24.44 21.54
N ILE A 28 -25.88 25.06 20.81
CA ILE A 28 -25.65 25.64 19.49
C ILE A 28 -24.56 26.72 19.55
N ASP A 29 -24.59 27.60 20.55
CA ASP A 29 -23.60 28.68 20.73
C ASP A 29 -22.17 28.16 21.00
N ARG A 30 -22.03 26.91 21.44
CA ARG A 30 -20.74 26.26 21.71
C ARG A 30 -20.22 25.44 20.54
N ILE A 31 -21.00 25.23 19.49
CA ILE A 31 -20.53 24.59 18.27
C ILE A 31 -19.60 25.61 17.57
N PRO A 32 -18.29 25.32 17.43
CA PRO A 32 -17.42 26.19 16.68
C PRO A 32 -17.91 26.25 15.23
N SER A 33 -18.13 27.47 14.75
CA SER A 33 -18.62 27.74 13.40
C SER A 33 -17.52 28.49 12.64
N GLU A 34 -16.82 27.77 11.77
CA GLU A 34 -15.82 28.33 10.87
C GLU A 34 -16.28 28.09 9.43
N ARG A 35 -16.31 29.16 8.64
CA ARG A 35 -16.64 29.07 7.22
C ARG A 35 -15.41 28.60 6.49
N VAL A 36 -15.56 27.56 5.67
CA VAL A 36 -14.47 27.02 4.86
C VAL A 36 -14.80 27.12 3.37
N PRO A 37 -13.79 27.30 2.51
CA PRO A 37 -14.00 27.26 1.05
C PRO A 37 -14.48 25.89 0.60
N ASN A 38 -15.26 25.85 -0.48
CA ASN A 38 -15.51 24.60 -1.20
C ASN A 38 -14.29 24.23 -2.03
N TYR A 39 -14.07 22.92 -2.21
CA TYR A 39 -12.98 22.42 -3.04
C TYR A 39 -13.47 22.03 -4.44
N ALA A 40 -12.71 22.41 -5.46
CA ALA A 40 -12.88 21.99 -6.84
C ALA A 40 -11.52 21.53 -7.39
N PHE A 41 -11.51 20.32 -7.92
CA PHE A 41 -10.30 19.66 -8.40
C PHE A 41 -10.38 19.47 -9.92
N HIS A 42 -9.38 19.98 -10.62
CA HIS A 42 -9.18 19.71 -12.04
C HIS A 42 -8.49 18.36 -12.21
N ASN A 43 -9.07 17.47 -13.01
CA ASN A 43 -8.44 16.22 -13.42
C ASN A 43 -7.36 16.53 -14.46
N ASN A 44 -6.10 16.23 -14.15
CA ASN A 44 -4.96 16.51 -15.03
C ASN A 44 -4.81 15.48 -16.18
N GLY A 45 -5.58 14.39 -16.15
CA GLY A 45 -5.56 13.34 -17.18
C GLY A 45 -4.54 12.22 -16.92
N ASP A 46 -3.83 12.28 -15.79
CA ASP A 46 -2.74 11.37 -15.39
C ASP A 46 -3.00 10.74 -14.00
N LEU A 47 -4.28 10.66 -13.61
CA LEU A 47 -4.77 10.26 -12.28
C LEU A 47 -4.43 11.23 -11.14
N THR A 48 -3.81 12.37 -11.44
CA THR A 48 -3.61 13.44 -10.46
C THR A 48 -4.67 14.54 -10.60
N PHE A 49 -4.82 15.30 -9.51
CA PHE A 49 -5.81 16.36 -9.40
C PHE A 49 -5.19 17.64 -8.86
N THR A 50 -5.50 18.77 -9.49
CA THR A 50 -5.07 20.09 -9.00
C THR A 50 -6.25 20.84 -8.39
N ASN A 51 -6.10 21.30 -7.15
CA ASN A 51 -7.08 22.19 -6.53
C ASN A 51 -7.13 23.53 -7.28
N ARG A 52 -8.26 23.83 -7.93
CA ARG A 52 -8.52 25.05 -8.69
C ARG A 52 -9.59 25.94 -8.07
N SER A 53 -9.98 25.67 -6.83
CA SER A 53 -11.08 26.35 -6.14
C SER A 53 -10.97 27.87 -6.19
N ASP A 54 -9.78 28.42 -5.91
CA ASP A 54 -9.55 29.86 -5.93
C ASP A 54 -9.58 30.43 -7.35
N SER A 55 -8.80 29.83 -8.26
CA SER A 55 -8.74 30.25 -9.67
C SER A 55 -10.07 30.13 -10.41
N TRP A 56 -10.97 29.24 -9.99
CA TRP A 56 -12.31 29.07 -10.55
C TRP A 56 -13.38 29.87 -9.77
N GLY A 57 -13.00 30.65 -8.76
CA GLY A 57 -13.92 31.50 -8.00
C GLY A 57 -14.81 30.77 -6.98
N LEU A 58 -14.53 29.48 -6.72
CA LEU A 58 -15.29 28.61 -5.82
C LEU A 58 -14.82 28.65 -4.36
N ALA A 59 -13.71 29.35 -4.08
CA ALA A 59 -13.09 29.42 -2.76
C ALA A 59 -13.76 30.40 -1.77
N THR A 60 -14.97 30.92 -2.07
CA THR A 60 -15.69 31.77 -1.11
C THR A 60 -16.07 30.94 0.13
N PRO A 61 -15.60 31.29 1.35
CA PRO A 61 -15.89 30.50 2.54
C PRO A 61 -17.37 30.50 2.90
N SER A 62 -17.93 29.33 3.21
CA SER A 62 -19.34 29.15 3.51
C SER A 62 -19.63 27.97 4.45
N HIS A 63 -20.89 27.82 4.83
CA HIS A 63 -21.42 26.58 5.40
C HIS A 63 -22.33 25.93 4.35
N SER A 64 -21.72 25.37 3.31
CA SER A 64 -22.43 24.68 2.23
C SER A 64 -22.89 23.29 2.69
N ASN A 65 -24.12 22.91 2.31
CA ASN A 65 -24.71 21.62 2.67
C ASN A 65 -25.12 20.75 1.48
N GLY A 66 -25.09 21.32 0.28
CA GLY A 66 -25.49 20.65 -0.94
C GLY A 66 -25.11 21.48 -2.16
N ALA A 67 -24.89 20.79 -3.27
CA ALA A 67 -24.57 21.39 -4.55
C ALA A 67 -25.30 20.62 -5.65
N ALA A 68 -25.83 21.34 -6.63
CA ALA A 68 -26.45 20.77 -7.82
C ALA A 68 -25.83 21.42 -9.06
N TYR A 69 -25.54 20.62 -10.08
CA TYR A 69 -25.08 21.13 -11.37
C TYR A 69 -26.10 20.84 -12.47
N GLY A 70 -26.10 21.70 -13.48
CA GLY A 70 -26.98 21.66 -14.64
C GLY A 70 -26.70 22.85 -15.55
N ASP A 71 -27.03 22.71 -16.82
CA ASP A 71 -26.92 23.78 -17.81
C ASP A 71 -28.14 24.73 -17.66
N LEU A 72 -28.00 25.82 -16.89
CA LEU A 72 -29.12 26.67 -16.46
C LEU A 72 -29.56 27.65 -17.55
N ASP A 73 -28.64 28.10 -18.40
CA ASP A 73 -28.91 29.02 -19.50
C ASP A 73 -28.96 28.34 -20.88
N ASN A 74 -28.71 27.02 -20.95
CA ASN A 74 -28.74 26.19 -22.15
C ASN A 74 -27.67 26.58 -23.18
N ASP A 75 -26.50 27.01 -22.72
CA ASP A 75 -25.38 27.37 -23.60
C ASP A 75 -24.44 26.19 -23.92
N GLY A 76 -24.59 25.06 -23.22
CA GLY A 76 -23.82 23.85 -23.46
C GLY A 76 -22.62 23.68 -22.54
N ASP A 77 -22.55 24.39 -21.42
CA ASP A 77 -21.72 24.00 -20.28
C ASP A 77 -22.54 23.89 -18.98
N LEU A 78 -21.97 23.24 -17.96
CA LEU A 78 -22.67 22.99 -16.70
C LEU A 78 -22.40 24.11 -15.70
N ASP A 79 -23.46 24.73 -15.20
CA ASP A 79 -23.44 25.64 -14.07
C ASP A 79 -23.52 24.89 -12.73
N LEU A 80 -23.20 25.58 -11.65
CA LEU A 80 -23.22 25.04 -10.29
C LEU A 80 -24.02 25.93 -9.34
N VAL A 81 -24.99 25.33 -8.65
CA VAL A 81 -25.73 25.95 -7.55
C VAL A 81 -25.30 25.32 -6.23
N VAL A 82 -24.83 26.13 -5.29
CA VAL A 82 -24.44 25.70 -3.94
C VAL A 82 -25.37 26.31 -2.91
N ASN A 83 -25.96 25.46 -2.07
CA ASN A 83 -26.83 25.92 -0.99
C ASN A 83 -26.04 26.09 0.32
N ASN A 84 -26.24 27.23 0.97
CA ASN A 84 -25.50 27.65 2.15
C ASN A 84 -26.44 27.88 3.34
N VAL A 85 -25.98 27.54 4.55
CA VAL A 85 -26.71 27.82 5.79
C VAL A 85 -26.54 29.30 6.16
N ASN A 86 -27.66 29.98 6.44
CA ASN A 86 -27.69 31.39 6.87
C ASN A 86 -26.93 32.35 5.93
N MET A 87 -26.83 32.00 4.65
CA MET A 87 -26.20 32.77 3.59
C MET A 87 -26.99 32.57 2.28
N PRO A 88 -26.99 33.54 1.36
CA PRO A 88 -27.51 33.32 0.02
C PRO A 88 -26.87 32.11 -0.66
N SER A 89 -27.64 31.42 -1.51
CA SER A 89 -27.09 30.38 -2.39
C SER A 89 -26.06 30.99 -3.35
N PHE A 90 -25.01 30.24 -3.66
CA PHE A 90 -24.09 30.60 -4.72
C PHE A 90 -24.59 30.03 -6.04
N ILE A 91 -24.54 30.84 -7.09
CA ILE A 91 -24.81 30.42 -8.47
C ILE A 91 -23.55 30.75 -9.24
N TYR A 92 -22.86 29.72 -9.70
CA TYR A 92 -21.64 29.84 -10.49
C TYR A 92 -21.99 29.54 -11.93
N ARG A 93 -21.84 30.56 -12.76
CA ARG A 93 -21.95 30.44 -14.21
C ARG A 93 -20.66 29.89 -14.77
N ASN A 94 -20.71 28.75 -15.43
CA ASN A 94 -19.58 28.29 -16.22
C ASN A 94 -19.55 29.10 -17.53
N ASN A 95 -18.36 29.44 -18.02
CA ASN A 95 -18.23 30.27 -19.22
C ASN A 95 -17.27 29.61 -20.23
N THR A 96 -17.21 28.27 -20.20
CA THR A 96 -16.37 27.48 -21.10
C THR A 96 -16.82 27.71 -22.54
N GLN A 97 -18.12 27.82 -22.78
CA GLN A 97 -18.64 28.04 -24.12
C GLN A 97 -18.26 29.39 -24.72
N GLU A 98 -18.26 30.47 -23.94
CA GLU A 98 -17.81 31.79 -24.44
C GLU A 98 -16.30 31.93 -24.50
N GLN A 99 -15.56 31.18 -23.68
CA GLN A 99 -14.10 31.30 -23.61
C GLN A 99 -13.38 30.40 -24.62
N SER A 100 -13.84 29.16 -24.80
CA SER A 100 -13.12 28.16 -25.60
C SER A 100 -13.96 27.50 -26.69
N HIS A 101 -15.27 27.80 -26.80
CA HIS A 101 -16.17 27.19 -27.79
C HIS A 101 -16.09 25.65 -27.81
N SER A 102 -16.01 25.04 -26.63
CA SER A 102 -15.88 23.60 -26.46
C SER A 102 -17.13 22.88 -26.92
N ASN A 103 -17.00 21.79 -27.67
CA ASN A 103 -18.15 21.00 -28.07
C ASN A 103 -18.73 20.20 -26.89
N PHE A 104 -20.02 19.86 -26.97
CA PHE A 104 -20.71 19.07 -25.96
C PHE A 104 -21.71 18.08 -26.55
N LEU A 105 -22.23 17.17 -25.73
CA LEU A 105 -23.43 16.39 -26.02
C LEU A 105 -24.29 16.30 -24.76
N SER A 106 -25.57 16.64 -24.89
CA SER A 106 -26.55 16.53 -23.82
C SER A 106 -27.60 15.47 -24.15
N LEU A 107 -27.84 14.54 -23.23
CA LEU A 107 -28.76 13.42 -23.39
C LEU A 107 -29.83 13.43 -22.30
N ALA A 108 -31.08 13.31 -22.69
CA ALA A 108 -32.21 13.09 -21.80
C ALA A 108 -32.90 11.76 -22.14
N PHE A 109 -33.57 11.17 -21.15
CA PHE A 109 -34.14 9.84 -21.28
C PHE A 109 -35.61 9.81 -20.89
N THR A 110 -36.40 9.05 -21.65
CA THR A 110 -37.75 8.66 -21.27
C THR A 110 -37.75 7.15 -21.00
N GLY A 111 -37.88 6.78 -19.73
CA GLY A 111 -37.89 5.38 -19.31
C GLY A 111 -39.28 4.74 -19.34
N SER A 112 -39.33 3.45 -19.08
CA SER A 112 -40.55 2.63 -19.15
C SER A 112 -41.10 2.26 -17.77
N GLY A 113 -42.42 2.09 -17.68
CA GLY A 113 -43.11 1.60 -16.48
C GLY A 113 -42.96 2.53 -15.27
N ALA A 114 -42.56 1.98 -14.12
CA ALA A 114 -42.36 2.75 -12.89
C ALA A 114 -41.07 3.60 -12.92
N ASN A 115 -40.12 3.29 -13.80
CA ASN A 115 -38.88 4.04 -13.96
C ASN A 115 -38.98 5.02 -15.14
N SER A 116 -39.94 5.94 -15.09
CA SER A 116 -40.20 6.90 -16.18
C SER A 116 -39.04 7.83 -16.47
N SER A 117 -38.13 8.02 -15.52
CA SER A 117 -36.91 8.80 -15.69
C SER A 117 -35.73 7.97 -16.19
N ALA A 118 -35.86 6.65 -16.40
CA ALA A 118 -34.76 5.75 -16.80
C ALA A 118 -33.53 5.73 -15.88
N ILE A 119 -33.73 5.93 -14.57
CA ILE A 119 -32.66 5.87 -13.56
C ILE A 119 -31.88 4.56 -13.69
N GLY A 120 -30.55 4.66 -13.73
CA GLY A 120 -29.62 3.54 -13.97
C GLY A 120 -29.31 3.29 -15.45
N ALA A 121 -29.83 4.09 -16.39
CA ALA A 121 -29.38 4.04 -17.77
C ALA A 121 -27.89 4.47 -17.85
N GLY A 122 -27.06 3.60 -18.38
CA GLY A 122 -25.63 3.84 -18.58
C GLY A 122 -25.34 4.25 -20.03
N VAL A 123 -24.56 5.31 -20.23
CA VAL A 123 -24.18 5.79 -21.55
C VAL A 123 -22.68 5.71 -21.73
N THR A 124 -22.25 5.04 -22.80
CA THR A 124 -20.86 5.05 -23.26
C THR A 124 -20.78 5.75 -24.61
N LEU A 125 -19.96 6.79 -24.70
CA LEU A 125 -19.54 7.40 -25.96
C LEU A 125 -18.22 6.78 -26.40
N PHE A 126 -18.06 6.55 -27.71
CA PHE A 126 -16.81 6.15 -28.34
C PHE A 126 -16.44 7.17 -29.42
N TYR A 127 -15.23 7.71 -29.36
CA TYR A 127 -14.76 8.73 -30.30
C TYR A 127 -13.23 8.79 -30.29
N GLN A 128 -12.59 8.83 -31.48
CA GLN A 128 -11.13 8.97 -31.62
C GLN A 128 -10.31 7.96 -30.78
N GLY A 129 -10.77 6.72 -30.67
CA GLY A 129 -10.11 5.68 -29.86
C GLY A 129 -10.22 5.88 -28.34
N ARG A 130 -11.02 6.85 -27.88
CA ARG A 130 -11.35 7.08 -26.47
C ARG A 130 -12.78 6.65 -26.18
N SER A 131 -13.09 6.50 -24.90
CA SER A 131 -14.45 6.33 -24.43
C SER A 131 -14.75 7.21 -23.23
N SER A 132 -16.02 7.57 -23.05
CA SER A 132 -16.50 8.28 -21.87
C SER A 132 -17.77 7.61 -21.39
N TYR A 133 -17.89 7.42 -20.08
CA TYR A 133 -19.02 6.76 -19.47
C TYR A 133 -19.69 7.66 -18.45
N GLN A 134 -21.01 7.73 -18.49
CA GLN A 134 -21.83 8.30 -17.42
C GLN A 134 -23.06 7.45 -17.19
N GLU A 135 -23.55 7.45 -15.96
CA GLU A 135 -24.77 6.77 -15.57
C GLU A 135 -25.78 7.77 -15.05
N GLN A 136 -27.04 7.63 -15.47
CA GLN A 136 -28.12 8.48 -15.03
C GLN A 136 -28.53 8.13 -13.59
N VAL A 137 -27.79 8.72 -12.66
CA VAL A 137 -28.05 8.69 -11.22
C VAL A 137 -27.96 10.13 -10.71
N PRO A 138 -29.09 10.87 -10.67
CA PRO A 138 -29.09 12.30 -10.34
C PRO A 138 -28.83 12.54 -8.85
N MET A 139 -28.99 11.54 -7.98
CA MET A 139 -28.70 11.65 -6.55
C MET A 139 -27.18 11.66 -6.31
N ARG A 140 -26.58 12.85 -6.28
CA ARG A 140 -25.15 13.07 -6.00
C ARG A 140 -25.00 13.95 -4.77
N GLY A 141 -24.33 13.47 -3.72
CA GLY A 141 -24.05 14.24 -2.52
C GLY A 141 -25.22 14.34 -1.51
N PHE A 142 -24.96 14.94 -0.36
CA PHE A 142 -25.95 15.09 0.71
C PHE A 142 -27.04 16.09 0.30
N LYS A 143 -28.32 15.71 0.47
CA LYS A 143 -29.51 16.54 0.19
C LYS A 143 -29.50 17.23 -1.19
N SER A 144 -28.92 16.60 -2.19
CA SER A 144 -28.70 17.18 -3.52
C SER A 144 -29.18 16.23 -4.61
N SER A 145 -29.71 16.80 -5.69
CA SER A 145 -30.08 16.08 -6.92
C SER A 145 -29.65 16.93 -8.10
N MET A 146 -28.99 16.30 -9.06
CA MET A 146 -28.51 16.93 -10.29
C MET A 146 -29.63 16.97 -11.33
N ASP A 147 -29.38 17.72 -12.39
CA ASP A 147 -30.16 17.60 -13.62
C ASP A 147 -30.20 16.13 -14.09
N HIS A 148 -31.35 15.70 -14.63
CA HIS A 148 -31.50 14.36 -15.19
C HIS A 148 -30.82 14.23 -16.56
N ARG A 149 -30.46 15.35 -17.20
CA ARG A 149 -29.68 15.37 -18.43
C ARG A 149 -28.24 14.91 -18.15
N LEU A 150 -27.77 13.90 -18.89
CA LEU A 150 -26.35 13.57 -18.93
C LEU A 150 -25.64 14.52 -19.89
N HIS A 151 -24.53 15.08 -19.44
CA HIS A 151 -23.78 16.07 -20.20
C HIS A 151 -22.33 15.62 -20.39
N PHE A 152 -21.89 15.52 -21.63
CA PHE A 152 -20.52 15.15 -21.99
C PHE A 152 -19.81 16.36 -22.60
N GLY A 153 -18.75 16.83 -21.95
CA GLY A 153 -17.82 17.78 -22.55
C GLY A 153 -16.92 17.07 -23.57
N LEU A 154 -16.89 17.57 -24.80
CA LEU A 154 -16.21 16.94 -25.94
C LEU A 154 -14.99 17.73 -26.43
N GLY A 155 -14.75 18.93 -25.91
CA GLY A 155 -13.63 19.77 -26.36
C GLY A 155 -13.71 20.02 -27.87
N ASP A 156 -12.65 19.75 -28.63
CA ASP A 156 -12.65 19.98 -30.08
C ASP A 156 -13.32 18.87 -30.91
N ILE A 157 -13.87 17.84 -30.27
CA ILE A 157 -14.49 16.70 -30.97
C ILE A 157 -15.83 17.12 -31.58
N THR A 158 -15.94 17.03 -32.90
CA THR A 158 -17.15 17.43 -33.65
C THR A 158 -18.07 16.26 -34.00
N VAL A 159 -17.56 15.02 -34.01
CA VAL A 159 -18.31 13.80 -34.34
C VAL A 159 -17.95 12.70 -33.36
N ILE A 160 -18.97 12.00 -32.89
CA ILE A 160 -18.90 10.85 -32.00
C ILE A 160 -19.13 9.60 -32.85
N ASP A 161 -18.19 8.67 -32.83
CA ASP A 161 -18.23 7.46 -33.66
C ASP A 161 -19.47 6.62 -33.30
N SER A 162 -19.69 6.38 -32.00
CA SER A 162 -20.91 5.73 -31.53
C SER A 162 -21.30 6.08 -30.09
N ILE A 163 -22.61 6.01 -29.83
CA ILE A 163 -23.23 6.17 -28.52
C ILE A 163 -23.96 4.87 -28.20
N ARG A 164 -23.61 4.24 -27.08
CA ARG A 164 -24.35 3.11 -26.54
C ARG A 164 -25.06 3.53 -25.26
N VAL A 165 -26.40 3.48 -25.26
CA VAL A 165 -27.22 3.60 -24.06
C VAL A 165 -27.64 2.21 -23.61
N SER A 166 -27.14 1.74 -22.48
CA SER A 166 -27.55 0.50 -21.82
C SER A 166 -28.67 0.79 -20.85
N TRP A 167 -29.85 0.24 -21.10
CA TRP A 167 -31.04 0.45 -20.27
C TRP A 167 -31.10 -0.53 -19.10
N PRO A 168 -31.79 -0.18 -18.00
CA PRO A 168 -31.86 -1.03 -16.80
C PRO A 168 -32.46 -2.44 -17.01
N ASP A 169 -33.20 -2.66 -18.10
CA ASP A 169 -33.80 -3.96 -18.45
C ASP A 169 -32.88 -4.86 -19.31
N GLY A 170 -31.65 -4.41 -19.59
CA GLY A 170 -30.68 -5.12 -20.41
C GLY A 170 -30.80 -4.88 -21.93
N THR A 171 -31.77 -4.08 -22.37
CA THR A 171 -31.82 -3.60 -23.76
C THR A 171 -30.82 -2.45 -23.97
N CYS A 172 -30.55 -2.09 -25.23
CA CYS A 172 -29.81 -0.86 -25.53
C CYS A 172 -30.27 -0.15 -26.79
N THR A 173 -29.91 1.13 -26.83
CA THR A 173 -29.98 1.99 -28.01
C THR A 173 -28.55 2.24 -28.49
N LEU A 174 -28.31 2.05 -29.79
CA LEU A 174 -27.03 2.35 -30.44
C LEU A 174 -27.25 3.44 -31.48
N LEU A 175 -26.47 4.51 -31.39
CA LEU A 175 -26.39 5.56 -32.40
C LEU A 175 -24.96 5.61 -32.95
N CYS A 176 -24.79 5.88 -34.23
CA CYS A 176 -23.49 5.99 -34.88
C CYS A 176 -23.35 7.36 -35.56
N GLU A 177 -22.12 7.84 -35.71
CA GLU A 177 -21.77 9.09 -36.40
C GLU A 177 -22.58 10.31 -35.90
N VAL A 178 -22.72 10.44 -34.58
CA VAL A 178 -23.51 11.50 -33.94
C VAL A 178 -22.71 12.80 -33.93
N GLN A 179 -23.31 13.89 -34.42
CA GLN A 179 -22.66 15.21 -34.39
C GLN A 179 -22.64 15.75 -32.96
N ALA A 180 -21.58 16.47 -32.61
CA ALA A 180 -21.51 17.22 -31.36
C ALA A 180 -22.46 18.43 -31.37
N ASN A 181 -22.58 19.09 -30.21
CA ASN A 181 -23.45 20.24 -29.93
C ASN A 181 -24.93 19.93 -30.14
N GLN A 182 -25.35 18.77 -29.65
CA GLN A 182 -26.73 18.29 -29.76
C GLN A 182 -27.35 18.05 -28.38
N PHE A 183 -28.66 18.26 -28.33
CA PHE A 183 -29.53 17.79 -27.26
C PHE A 183 -30.41 16.67 -27.80
N LEU A 184 -30.21 15.44 -27.33
CA LEU A 184 -30.96 14.26 -27.77
C LEU A 184 -31.85 13.75 -26.64
N ILE A 185 -33.08 13.38 -27.00
CA ILE A 185 -34.01 12.68 -26.12
C ILE A 185 -34.15 11.25 -26.64
N LEU A 186 -33.80 10.27 -25.81
CA LEU A 186 -33.83 8.85 -26.18
C LEU A 186 -34.90 8.13 -25.34
N ASN A 187 -35.70 7.28 -25.98
CA ASN A 187 -36.76 6.54 -25.30
C ASN A 187 -36.36 5.08 -25.12
N GLN A 188 -36.56 4.55 -23.92
CA GLN A 188 -36.33 3.12 -23.63
C GLN A 188 -37.25 2.21 -24.48
N ALA A 189 -38.43 2.70 -24.88
CA ALA A 189 -39.35 1.95 -25.73
C ALA A 189 -38.78 1.65 -27.14
N ASP A 190 -37.80 2.43 -27.60
CA ASP A 190 -37.15 2.25 -28.89
C ASP A 190 -35.91 1.34 -28.79
N ALA A 191 -35.59 0.84 -27.60
CA ALA A 191 -34.43 0.00 -27.35
C ALA A 191 -34.58 -1.39 -27.98
N LEU A 192 -33.45 -1.93 -28.41
CA LEU A 192 -33.35 -3.27 -28.97
C LEU A 192 -32.60 -4.20 -28.01
N PRO A 193 -32.76 -5.53 -28.13
CA PRO A 193 -31.87 -6.46 -27.45
C PRO A 193 -30.42 -6.09 -27.76
N CYS A 194 -29.58 -5.99 -26.73
CA CYS A 194 -28.21 -5.57 -26.97
C CYS A 194 -27.48 -6.58 -27.85
N PRO A 195 -26.79 -6.11 -28.91
CA PRO A 195 -25.83 -6.97 -29.56
C PRO A 195 -24.79 -7.39 -28.53
N THR A 196 -24.54 -8.69 -28.45
CA THR A 196 -23.41 -9.22 -27.68
C THR A 196 -22.15 -8.54 -28.20
N ILE A 197 -21.45 -7.78 -27.34
CA ILE A 197 -20.10 -7.36 -27.66
C ILE A 197 -19.32 -8.67 -27.86
N PRO A 198 -18.71 -8.91 -29.04
CA PRO A 198 -17.84 -10.05 -29.17
C PRO A 198 -16.80 -9.94 -28.07
N ALA A 199 -16.70 -10.98 -27.23
CA ALA A 199 -15.65 -11.02 -26.22
C ALA A 199 -14.32 -10.70 -26.92
N SER A 200 -13.51 -9.82 -26.30
CA SER A 200 -12.18 -9.51 -26.82
C SER A 200 -11.51 -10.82 -27.21
N THR A 201 -11.11 -10.94 -28.48
CA THR A 201 -10.44 -12.14 -28.98
C THR A 201 -9.05 -12.30 -28.39
N ASN A 202 -8.52 -11.25 -27.74
CA ASN A 202 -7.24 -11.29 -27.07
C ASN A 202 -7.45 -11.91 -25.68
N LYS A 203 -6.95 -13.13 -25.54
CA LYS A 203 -6.79 -13.80 -24.25
C LYS A 203 -5.89 -12.90 -23.38
N PRO A 204 -6.31 -12.51 -22.16
CA PRO A 204 -5.44 -11.77 -21.27
C PRO A 204 -4.18 -12.60 -20.96
N LEU A 205 -3.07 -11.90 -20.69
CA LEU A 205 -1.78 -12.52 -20.36
C LEU A 205 -1.93 -13.42 -19.14
N PHE A 206 -2.39 -12.86 -18.03
CA PHE A 206 -2.62 -13.57 -16.79
C PHE A 206 -4.01 -14.18 -16.76
N GLN A 207 -4.10 -15.45 -16.36
CA GLN A 207 -5.36 -16.12 -16.13
C GLN A 207 -5.42 -16.62 -14.69
N LYS A 208 -6.38 -16.11 -13.93
CA LYS A 208 -6.66 -16.63 -12.60
C LYS A 208 -7.11 -18.09 -12.70
N SER A 209 -6.44 -18.97 -11.96
CA SER A 209 -6.83 -20.38 -11.84
C SER A 209 -7.49 -20.65 -10.49
N ASP A 210 -8.20 -21.76 -10.41
CA ASP A 210 -8.56 -22.34 -9.11
C ASP A 210 -7.28 -22.80 -8.38
N PRO A 211 -7.28 -22.82 -7.03
CA PRO A 211 -6.20 -23.40 -6.27
C PRO A 211 -5.96 -24.86 -6.67
N PRO A 212 -4.69 -25.31 -6.77
CA PRO A 212 -4.37 -26.72 -6.96
C PRO A 212 -5.06 -27.58 -5.89
N LYS A 213 -5.49 -28.77 -6.29
CA LYS A 213 -6.22 -29.65 -5.38
C LYS A 213 -5.32 -30.05 -4.21
N GLY A 214 -5.85 -29.91 -2.99
CA GLY A 214 -5.12 -30.17 -1.75
C GLY A 214 -4.34 -28.97 -1.21
N LEU A 215 -4.17 -27.91 -2.01
CA LEU A 215 -3.60 -26.63 -1.59
C LEU A 215 -4.72 -25.67 -1.15
N THR A 216 -5.35 -26.00 -0.03
CA THR A 216 -6.38 -25.14 0.59
C THR A 216 -5.79 -24.43 1.79
N TYR A 217 -5.39 -23.17 1.61
CA TYR A 217 -4.85 -22.32 2.65
C TYR A 217 -5.61 -20.99 2.73
N SER A 218 -5.92 -20.57 3.95
CA SER A 218 -6.41 -19.22 4.26
C SER A 218 -5.55 -18.67 5.39
N HIS A 219 -4.95 -17.50 5.16
CA HIS A 219 -4.30 -16.78 6.25
C HIS A 219 -5.37 -16.27 7.22
N VAL A 220 -5.09 -16.31 8.51
CA VAL A 220 -5.98 -15.78 9.55
C VAL A 220 -5.14 -15.14 10.65
N GLU A 221 -5.27 -13.82 10.77
CA GLU A 221 -4.66 -13.02 11.82
C GLU A 221 -5.37 -13.20 13.16
N ASN A 222 -4.66 -12.85 14.23
CA ASN A 222 -5.26 -12.70 15.54
C ASN A 222 -6.03 -11.38 15.68
N ASP A 223 -6.79 -11.26 16.79
CA ASP A 223 -7.54 -10.02 17.14
C ASP A 223 -6.69 -9.06 18.01
N PHE A 224 -5.37 -9.02 17.80
CA PHE A 224 -4.52 -8.06 18.50
C PHE A 224 -4.66 -6.66 17.89
N ASN A 225 -4.56 -5.62 18.72
CA ASN A 225 -4.69 -4.24 18.27
C ASN A 225 -3.56 -3.37 18.83
N ASP A 226 -2.54 -3.13 18.02
CA ASP A 226 -1.37 -2.30 18.36
C ASP A 226 -1.77 -0.93 18.91
N PHE A 227 -2.82 -0.30 18.36
CA PHE A 227 -3.23 1.05 18.72
C PHE A 227 -3.76 1.17 20.16
N GLN A 228 -4.18 0.06 20.78
CA GLN A 228 -4.60 0.07 22.19
C GLN A 228 -3.41 0.17 23.14
N ARG A 229 -2.25 -0.40 22.75
CA ARG A 229 -1.02 -0.37 23.54
C ARG A 229 -0.17 0.85 23.20
N GLU A 230 -0.06 1.15 21.91
CA GLU A 230 0.75 2.23 21.36
C GLU A 230 -0.16 3.17 20.56
N SER A 231 -0.81 4.06 21.29
CA SER A 231 -1.82 4.95 20.74
C SER A 231 -1.27 6.01 19.79
N LEU A 232 0.05 6.06 19.57
CA LEU A 232 0.70 6.96 18.60
C LEU A 232 1.05 6.29 17.26
N LEU A 233 0.90 4.96 17.13
CA LEU A 233 1.04 4.26 15.85
C LEU A 233 -0.09 4.64 14.88
N PHE A 234 0.16 4.55 13.57
CA PHE A 234 -0.87 4.74 12.53
C PHE A 234 -1.14 3.48 11.70
N HIS A 235 -0.23 2.51 11.79
CA HIS A 235 -0.28 1.22 11.11
C HIS A 235 -0.02 0.12 12.15
N MET A 236 -0.63 -1.05 11.97
CA MET A 236 -0.32 -2.21 12.82
C MET A 236 0.92 -2.93 12.28
N HIS A 237 1.80 -3.32 13.19
CA HIS A 237 3.03 -4.07 12.89
C HIS A 237 2.98 -5.52 13.39
N SER A 238 1.84 -5.94 13.94
CA SER A 238 1.55 -7.32 14.34
C SER A 238 0.91 -8.17 13.22
N THR A 239 0.81 -7.66 11.99
CA THR A 239 0.01 -8.29 10.91
C THR A 239 0.69 -8.20 9.53
N GLU A 240 2.00 -8.44 9.50
CA GLU A 240 2.85 -8.21 8.31
C GLU A 240 2.96 -9.43 7.37
N GLY A 241 2.49 -10.61 7.79
CA GLY A 241 2.46 -11.84 6.99
C GLY A 241 1.21 -11.98 6.10
N PRO A 242 1.09 -13.07 5.30
CA PRO A 242 2.03 -14.18 5.20
C PRO A 242 3.12 -13.98 4.15
N ARG A 243 4.26 -14.65 4.38
CA ARG A 243 5.33 -14.91 3.41
C ARG A 243 5.33 -16.36 2.95
N MET A 244 5.96 -16.61 1.81
CA MET A 244 6.08 -17.94 1.22
C MET A 244 7.52 -18.26 0.83
N ALA A 245 7.85 -19.55 0.82
CA ALA A 245 9.09 -20.08 0.25
C ALA A 245 8.77 -21.28 -0.65
N VAL A 246 9.50 -21.39 -1.75
CA VAL A 246 9.36 -22.47 -2.74
C VAL A 246 10.67 -23.24 -2.81
N GLY A 247 10.61 -24.56 -2.77
CA GLY A 247 11.78 -25.45 -2.85
C GLY A 247 11.36 -26.91 -2.87
N ASP A 248 12.21 -27.78 -3.40
CA ASP A 248 11.98 -29.24 -3.44
C ASP A 248 12.50 -29.88 -2.15
N VAL A 249 11.63 -30.07 -1.16
CA VAL A 249 12.07 -30.54 0.17
C VAL A 249 12.15 -32.06 0.28
N ASN A 250 11.62 -32.79 -0.71
CA ASN A 250 11.62 -34.26 -0.71
C ASN A 250 12.46 -34.86 -1.84
N ASN A 251 13.16 -34.02 -2.60
CA ASN A 251 14.06 -34.36 -3.70
C ASN A 251 13.37 -35.18 -4.81
N ASP A 252 12.12 -34.81 -5.14
CA ASP A 252 11.33 -35.43 -6.21
C ASP A 252 11.27 -34.61 -7.52
N ALA A 253 12.05 -33.52 -7.58
CA ALA A 253 12.15 -32.54 -8.64
C ALA A 253 10.85 -31.74 -8.90
N LEU A 254 9.97 -31.65 -7.90
CA LEU A 254 8.78 -30.81 -7.91
C LEU A 254 8.91 -29.69 -6.88
N ASP A 255 8.35 -28.54 -7.20
CA ASP A 255 8.34 -27.40 -6.28
C ASP A 255 7.33 -27.65 -5.15
N ASP A 256 7.79 -27.63 -3.91
CA ASP A 256 6.95 -27.57 -2.71
C ASP A 256 6.78 -26.12 -2.23
N LEU A 257 5.78 -25.88 -1.38
CA LEU A 257 5.44 -24.54 -0.92
C LEU A 257 5.28 -24.51 0.60
N TYR A 258 6.11 -23.71 1.27
CA TYR A 258 5.88 -23.31 2.66
C TYR A 258 5.17 -21.96 2.72
N ILE A 259 4.18 -21.84 3.59
CA ILE A 259 3.44 -20.59 3.82
C ILE A 259 3.50 -20.27 5.32
N CYS A 260 4.01 -19.09 5.65
CA CYS A 260 4.09 -18.59 7.02
C CYS A 260 2.71 -18.46 7.67
N GLY A 261 2.65 -18.74 8.97
CA GLY A 261 1.46 -18.56 9.80
C GLY A 261 1.51 -17.27 10.63
N ALA A 262 0.33 -16.69 10.87
CA ALA A 262 0.18 -15.64 11.87
C ALA A 262 0.07 -16.21 13.28
N LYS A 263 0.29 -15.39 14.30
CA LYS A 263 0.16 -15.83 15.69
C LYS A 263 -1.24 -16.39 15.98
N GLY A 264 -1.26 -17.65 16.41
CA GLY A 264 -2.45 -18.47 16.65
C GLY A 264 -2.75 -19.47 15.53
N SER A 265 -2.02 -19.40 14.41
CA SER A 265 -2.16 -20.25 13.23
C SER A 265 -0.76 -20.67 12.75
N ALA A 266 -0.43 -21.96 12.77
CA ALA A 266 0.89 -22.39 12.33
C ALA A 266 1.11 -22.21 10.81
N GLY A 267 2.39 -22.05 10.44
CA GLY A 267 2.81 -22.18 9.05
C GLY A 267 2.55 -23.59 8.51
N VAL A 268 2.42 -23.71 7.19
CA VAL A 268 2.02 -24.96 6.53
C VAL A 268 2.95 -25.26 5.36
N LEU A 269 3.51 -26.48 5.36
CA LEU A 269 4.27 -27.03 4.24
C LEU A 269 3.36 -27.90 3.36
N TYR A 270 3.26 -27.54 2.08
CA TYR A 270 2.55 -28.29 1.06
C TYR A 270 3.54 -28.98 0.13
N ILE A 271 3.47 -30.31 0.07
CA ILE A 271 4.29 -31.16 -0.78
C ILE A 271 3.53 -31.46 -2.09
N GLN A 272 4.10 -31.10 -3.22
CA GLN A 272 3.55 -31.40 -4.53
C GLN A 272 3.59 -32.91 -4.81
N LYS A 273 2.65 -33.40 -5.61
CA LYS A 273 2.62 -34.77 -6.13
C LYS A 273 2.78 -34.73 -7.64
N GLY A 274 3.26 -35.81 -8.24
CA GLY A 274 3.50 -35.88 -9.68
C GLY A 274 2.29 -35.66 -10.60
N ASN A 275 1.08 -35.51 -10.06
CA ASN A 275 -0.13 -35.11 -10.79
C ASN A 275 -0.49 -33.61 -10.62
N GLY A 276 0.30 -32.83 -9.88
CA GLY A 276 0.04 -31.43 -9.54
C GLY A 276 -0.87 -31.21 -8.31
N ASP A 277 -1.31 -32.29 -7.64
CA ASP A 277 -2.02 -32.18 -6.36
C ASP A 277 -1.02 -31.91 -5.22
N PHE A 278 -1.49 -31.38 -4.09
CA PHE A 278 -0.68 -31.12 -2.90
C PHE A 278 -1.18 -31.87 -1.66
N VAL A 279 -0.27 -32.18 -0.75
CA VAL A 279 -0.58 -32.69 0.60
C VAL A 279 0.22 -31.93 1.65
N THR A 280 -0.34 -31.73 2.84
CA THR A 280 0.38 -31.10 3.94
C THR A 280 1.34 -32.07 4.61
N SER A 281 2.47 -31.58 5.11
CA SER A 281 3.44 -32.34 5.90
C SER A 281 3.85 -31.60 7.18
N ASN A 282 4.44 -32.32 8.13
CA ASN A 282 4.98 -31.80 9.41
C ASN A 282 3.98 -30.97 10.25
N SER A 283 2.68 -31.21 10.13
CA SER A 283 1.65 -30.38 10.77
C SER A 283 1.80 -30.30 12.29
N ASP A 284 2.07 -31.41 12.98
CA ASP A 284 2.24 -31.41 14.44
C ASP A 284 3.47 -30.59 14.89
N LEU A 285 4.55 -30.59 14.08
CA LEU A 285 5.77 -29.84 14.35
C LEU A 285 5.50 -28.33 14.27
N PHE A 286 4.85 -27.87 13.20
CA PHE A 286 4.54 -26.46 13.02
C PHE A 286 3.44 -25.98 13.99
N GLU A 287 2.42 -26.81 14.25
CA GLU A 287 1.34 -26.49 15.20
C GLU A 287 1.88 -26.23 16.62
N SER A 288 2.97 -26.90 17.01
CA SER A 288 3.61 -26.66 18.30
C SER A 288 4.21 -25.25 18.45
N GLU A 289 4.37 -24.53 17.35
CA GLU A 289 4.98 -23.20 17.28
C GLU A 289 3.98 -22.09 16.90
N SER A 290 2.68 -22.41 16.86
CA SER A 290 1.60 -21.49 16.47
C SER A 290 1.50 -20.24 17.35
N THR A 291 2.22 -20.15 18.47
CA THR A 291 2.24 -18.94 19.32
C THR A 291 3.03 -17.77 18.74
N SER A 292 3.78 -18.00 17.67
CA SER A 292 4.68 -17.04 17.03
C SER A 292 4.05 -16.47 15.76
N GLU A 293 4.37 -15.22 15.44
CA GLU A 293 4.06 -14.60 14.14
C GLU A 293 5.24 -14.86 13.19
N GLU A 294 4.99 -15.48 12.04
CA GLU A 294 6.03 -15.80 11.06
C GLU A 294 6.08 -14.72 9.97
N THR A 295 7.16 -13.96 9.95
CA THR A 295 7.30 -12.74 9.14
C THR A 295 8.15 -12.95 7.89
N GLY A 296 8.90 -14.05 7.81
CA GLY A 296 9.72 -14.43 6.65
C GLY A 296 10.11 -15.90 6.70
N CYS A 297 10.44 -16.47 5.55
CA CYS A 297 10.94 -17.85 5.45
C CYS A 297 11.87 -18.03 4.25
N ALA A 298 12.76 -19.01 4.35
CA ALA A 298 13.64 -19.43 3.28
C ALA A 298 13.82 -20.95 3.29
N LEU A 299 13.94 -21.53 2.09
CA LEU A 299 14.24 -22.94 1.87
C LEU A 299 15.62 -23.03 1.21
N PHE A 300 16.58 -23.72 1.84
CA PHE A 300 17.97 -23.87 1.37
C PHE A 300 18.63 -25.06 2.08
N ASP A 301 19.72 -25.61 1.55
CA ASP A 301 20.50 -26.69 2.20
C ASP A 301 21.44 -26.07 3.25
N ALA A 302 21.15 -26.26 4.54
CA ALA A 302 21.88 -25.63 5.63
C ALA A 302 23.01 -26.50 6.18
N ASP A 303 22.94 -27.83 6.10
CA ASP A 303 23.97 -28.74 6.61
C ASP A 303 24.76 -29.49 5.51
N GLY A 304 24.55 -29.11 4.24
CA GLY A 304 25.31 -29.57 3.09
C GLY A 304 25.05 -31.04 2.75
N ASP A 305 23.95 -31.61 3.23
CA ASP A 305 23.61 -33.02 3.00
C ASP A 305 22.80 -33.25 1.71
N GLY A 306 22.39 -32.16 1.04
CA GLY A 306 21.64 -32.15 -0.20
C GLY A 306 20.12 -32.17 -0.03
N ASP A 307 19.61 -32.23 1.20
CA ASP A 307 18.19 -32.06 1.51
C ASP A 307 17.90 -30.58 1.84
N ILE A 308 16.78 -30.05 1.32
CA ILE A 308 16.44 -28.64 1.53
C ILE A 308 15.85 -28.44 2.94
N ASP A 309 16.48 -27.58 3.72
CA ASP A 309 16.09 -27.15 5.07
C ASP A 309 15.16 -25.94 5.05
N LEU A 310 14.56 -25.60 6.21
CA LEU A 310 13.65 -24.47 6.35
C LEU A 310 14.10 -23.54 7.49
N TYR A 311 14.32 -22.26 7.17
CA TYR A 311 14.43 -21.20 8.16
C TYR A 311 13.15 -20.36 8.20
N VAL A 312 12.66 -20.07 9.39
CA VAL A 312 11.48 -19.22 9.64
C VAL A 312 11.87 -18.06 10.55
N ALA A 313 11.79 -16.85 10.00
CA ALA A 313 11.92 -15.60 10.74
C ALA A 313 10.63 -15.31 11.51
N CYS A 314 10.76 -14.97 12.79
CA CYS A 314 9.64 -14.71 13.68
C CYS A 314 9.65 -13.26 14.15
N GLY A 315 8.47 -12.63 14.20
CA GLY A 315 8.39 -11.21 14.47
C GLY A 315 7.07 -10.77 15.09
N GLY A 316 6.65 -9.57 14.71
CA GLY A 316 5.47 -8.91 15.26
C GLY A 316 5.79 -7.93 16.38
N ASN A 317 4.76 -7.21 16.79
CA ASN A 317 4.85 -6.18 17.82
C ASN A 317 4.09 -6.59 19.09
N GLU A 318 3.17 -7.55 19.01
CA GLU A 318 2.22 -7.92 20.05
C GLU A 318 2.83 -8.68 21.24
N LEU A 319 4.04 -9.22 21.09
CA LEU A 319 4.77 -9.94 22.13
C LEU A 319 5.76 -9.02 22.87
N PRO A 320 6.04 -9.26 24.17
CA PRO A 320 7.13 -8.56 24.86
C PRO A 320 8.49 -9.00 24.29
N SER A 321 9.50 -8.13 24.35
CA SER A 321 10.84 -8.38 23.83
C SER A 321 11.58 -9.57 24.45
N THR A 322 11.12 -10.08 25.60
CA THR A 322 11.67 -11.26 26.27
C THR A 322 11.01 -12.58 25.84
N SER A 323 10.01 -12.53 24.96
CA SER A 323 9.26 -13.71 24.52
C SER A 323 10.10 -14.62 23.64
N SER A 324 10.16 -15.92 23.95
CA SER A 324 10.80 -16.91 23.08
C SER A 324 10.09 -17.13 21.76
N ALA A 325 8.82 -16.71 21.64
CA ALA A 325 8.07 -16.76 20.39
C ALA A 325 8.52 -15.71 19.35
N LEU A 326 9.43 -14.80 19.73
CA LEU A 326 10.18 -13.95 18.80
C LEU A 326 11.48 -14.62 18.33
N GLY A 327 11.76 -15.86 18.74
CA GLY A 327 12.95 -16.58 18.29
C GLY A 327 12.75 -17.15 16.90
N ASP A 328 13.67 -16.86 16.00
CA ASP A 328 13.73 -17.50 14.68
C ASP A 328 13.98 -19.01 14.82
N ARG A 329 13.59 -19.76 13.80
CA ARG A 329 13.58 -21.23 13.85
C ARG A 329 14.26 -21.79 12.61
N LEU A 330 15.24 -22.66 12.84
CA LEU A 330 15.80 -23.52 11.81
C LEU A 330 15.22 -24.91 11.97
N TYR A 331 14.69 -25.46 10.90
CA TYR A 331 14.22 -26.83 10.79
C TYR A 331 15.14 -27.58 9.82
N LEU A 332 15.83 -28.59 10.34
CA LEU A 332 16.71 -29.44 9.56
C LEU A 332 15.92 -30.63 9.01
N ASN A 333 16.09 -30.91 7.73
CA ASN A 333 15.46 -31.97 6.98
C ASN A 333 16.29 -33.25 7.14
N GLN A 334 15.65 -34.37 7.44
CA GLN A 334 16.30 -35.70 7.53
C GLN A 334 16.06 -36.53 6.27
N GLY A 335 15.80 -35.85 5.16
CA GLY A 335 15.36 -36.41 3.90
C GLY A 335 13.84 -36.61 3.78
N MET A 336 13.38 -36.63 2.53
CA MET A 336 11.97 -36.79 2.13
C MET A 336 11.02 -35.73 2.74
N GLY A 337 11.54 -34.57 3.15
CA GLY A 337 10.78 -33.48 3.74
C GLY A 337 10.33 -33.77 5.17
N ILE A 338 11.10 -34.55 5.94
CA ILE A 338 10.85 -34.84 7.36
C ILE A 338 11.73 -33.93 8.19
N PHE A 339 11.12 -32.97 8.88
CA PHE A 339 11.85 -31.93 9.60
C PHE A 339 11.97 -32.19 11.10
N PHE A 340 13.04 -31.68 11.71
CA PHE A 340 13.13 -31.46 13.14
C PHE A 340 13.66 -30.06 13.44
N LYS A 341 13.22 -29.48 14.57
CA LYS A 341 13.65 -28.14 14.98
C LYS A 341 15.05 -28.16 15.59
N SER A 342 15.92 -27.28 15.11
CA SER A 342 17.22 -27.01 15.71
C SER A 342 17.07 -26.39 17.11
N SER A 343 18.05 -26.62 17.99
CA SER A 343 18.07 -26.06 19.35
C SER A 343 18.75 -24.69 19.44
N GLN A 344 19.21 -24.15 18.31
CA GLN A 344 19.85 -22.84 18.26
C GLN A 344 18.88 -21.72 18.65
N ILE A 345 19.41 -20.69 19.31
CA ILE A 345 18.68 -19.47 19.61
C ILE A 345 19.05 -18.46 18.53
N LEU A 346 18.21 -18.35 17.51
CA LEU A 346 18.42 -17.52 16.32
C LEU A 346 17.63 -16.20 16.42
N PRO A 347 18.08 -15.14 15.73
CA PRO A 347 19.24 -15.11 14.83
C PRO A 347 20.60 -15.01 15.54
N ALA A 348 20.67 -14.31 16.68
CA ALA A 348 21.95 -13.94 17.30
C ALA A 348 22.01 -14.24 18.81
N GLY A 349 21.52 -15.41 19.23
CA GLY A 349 21.50 -15.83 20.64
C GLY A 349 20.48 -15.06 21.50
N ARG A 350 19.49 -14.42 20.86
CA ARG A 350 18.49 -13.54 21.47
C ARG A 350 17.18 -13.60 20.69
N TYR A 351 16.07 -13.24 21.34
CA TYR A 351 14.76 -13.13 20.71
C TYR A 351 14.54 -11.69 20.24
N GLU A 352 14.28 -11.50 18.95
CA GLU A 352 14.07 -10.19 18.33
C GLU A 352 12.99 -10.29 17.26
N SER A 353 12.32 -9.17 16.95
CA SER A 353 11.27 -9.19 15.93
C SER A 353 11.90 -9.13 14.53
N SER A 354 12.12 -10.27 13.90
CA SER A 354 12.70 -10.38 12.55
C SER A 354 11.66 -10.00 11.47
N SER A 355 12.15 -9.54 10.31
CA SER A 355 11.33 -9.12 9.15
C SER A 355 11.55 -9.99 7.91
N CYS A 356 12.80 -10.44 7.70
CA CYS A 356 13.21 -11.18 6.52
C CYS A 356 14.44 -12.03 6.83
N VAL A 357 14.63 -13.07 6.02
CA VAL A 357 15.83 -13.92 5.99
C VAL A 357 16.20 -14.14 4.52
N GLN A 358 17.50 -14.09 4.20
CA GLN A 358 18.01 -14.32 2.86
C GLN A 358 19.26 -15.21 2.90
N PRO A 359 19.20 -16.45 2.39
CA PRO A 359 20.36 -17.33 2.30
C PRO A 359 21.30 -16.91 1.16
N SER A 360 22.60 -17.00 1.40
CA SER A 360 23.67 -16.85 0.39
C SER A 360 24.98 -17.38 0.95
N ASP A 361 25.80 -18.02 0.12
CA ASP A 361 27.23 -18.24 0.41
C ASP A 361 27.94 -16.89 0.21
N PHE A 362 28.05 -16.08 1.27
CA PHE A 362 28.50 -14.69 1.13
C PHE A 362 30.01 -14.53 1.25
N ASP A 363 30.73 -15.53 1.77
CA ASP A 363 32.18 -15.50 1.90
C ASP A 363 32.89 -16.45 0.90
N GLY A 364 32.13 -17.27 0.19
CA GLY A 364 32.59 -18.14 -0.89
C GLY A 364 33.23 -19.43 -0.39
N ASP A 365 32.95 -19.87 0.83
CA ASP A 365 33.49 -21.10 1.40
C ASP A 365 32.71 -22.37 1.03
N GLY A 366 31.51 -22.19 0.49
CA GLY A 366 30.67 -23.24 -0.09
C GLY A 366 29.50 -23.68 0.79
N ASP A 367 29.35 -23.15 2.00
CA ASP A 367 28.14 -23.30 2.80
C ASP A 367 27.18 -22.12 2.68
N MET A 368 25.89 -22.39 2.88
CA MET A 368 24.87 -21.36 2.81
C MET A 368 24.81 -20.59 4.13
N ASP A 369 25.23 -19.33 4.10
CA ASP A 369 25.07 -18.38 5.20
C ASP A 369 23.72 -17.67 5.18
N LEU A 370 23.47 -16.81 6.16
CA LEU A 370 22.23 -16.04 6.24
C LEU A 370 22.45 -14.57 6.53
N PHE A 371 21.67 -13.73 5.84
CA PHE A 371 21.27 -12.44 6.36
C PHE A 371 19.91 -12.54 7.08
N VAL A 372 19.79 -11.90 8.24
CA VAL A 372 18.51 -11.74 8.97
C VAL A 372 18.30 -10.28 9.33
N GLY A 373 17.19 -9.70 8.86
CA GLY A 373 16.84 -8.30 9.11
C GLY A 373 15.87 -8.14 10.27
N ILE A 374 16.18 -7.29 11.25
CA ILE A 374 15.26 -7.00 12.37
C ILE A 374 14.27 -5.91 11.98
N ARG A 375 12.99 -6.15 12.23
CA ARG A 375 11.86 -5.29 11.89
C ARG A 375 11.74 -4.07 12.81
N LEU A 376 11.72 -4.36 14.10
CA LEU A 376 11.53 -3.40 15.19
C LEU A 376 11.85 -4.05 16.55
N ARG A 377 11.89 -3.25 17.61
CA ARG A 377 11.80 -3.75 18.98
C ARG A 377 10.36 -3.57 19.46
N PRO A 378 9.71 -4.61 20.01
CA PRO A 378 8.32 -4.47 20.46
C PRO A 378 8.13 -3.33 21.44
N SER A 379 7.08 -2.53 21.24
CA SER A 379 6.80 -1.30 22.02
C SER A 379 7.84 -0.17 21.93
N LEU A 380 8.78 -0.24 20.98
CA LEU A 380 9.84 0.75 20.76
C LEU A 380 9.94 1.12 19.27
N TYR A 381 8.79 1.34 18.61
CA TYR A 381 8.74 1.72 17.20
C TYR A 381 9.53 3.03 16.95
N GLY A 382 10.32 3.05 15.89
CA GLY A 382 11.20 4.20 15.55
C GLY A 382 12.58 4.18 16.22
N ILE A 383 12.92 3.18 17.03
CA ILE A 383 14.30 2.93 17.43
C ILE A 383 14.99 2.08 16.34
N PRO A 384 16.09 2.54 15.72
CA PRO A 384 16.84 1.74 14.76
C PRO A 384 17.28 0.39 15.35
N VAL A 385 17.21 -0.65 14.52
CA VAL A 385 17.55 -2.03 14.88
C VAL A 385 18.64 -2.58 13.96
N ASN A 386 19.06 -3.82 14.22
CA ASN A 386 20.22 -4.41 13.56
C ASN A 386 19.82 -5.20 12.31
N GLY A 387 20.77 -5.36 11.38
CA GLY A 387 20.84 -6.53 10.50
C GLY A 387 21.88 -7.51 11.04
N TYR A 388 21.70 -8.80 10.77
CA TYR A 388 22.65 -9.84 11.13
C TYR A 388 23.15 -10.61 9.92
N LEU A 389 24.46 -10.82 9.85
CA LEU A 389 25.12 -11.83 9.03
C LEU A 389 25.49 -13.00 9.93
N LEU A 390 25.01 -14.18 9.58
CA LEU A 390 25.20 -15.42 10.29
C LEU A 390 26.00 -16.38 9.41
N GLU A 391 27.26 -16.61 9.77
CA GLU A 391 28.18 -17.55 9.12
C GLU A 391 27.79 -18.98 9.53
N ASN A 392 27.67 -19.87 8.56
CA ASN A 392 27.44 -21.30 8.77
C ASN A 392 28.79 -22.02 9.01
N ASP A 393 28.75 -23.25 9.51
CA ASP A 393 29.96 -24.10 9.65
C ASP A 393 29.89 -25.36 8.78
N GLY A 394 29.02 -25.33 7.78
CA GLY A 394 28.63 -26.47 6.95
C GLY A 394 27.82 -27.56 7.67
N SER A 395 27.38 -27.37 8.92
CA SER A 395 26.55 -28.34 9.66
C SER A 395 25.20 -27.76 10.12
N GLY A 396 24.78 -26.64 9.52
CA GLY A 396 23.59 -25.90 9.89
C GLY A 396 23.72 -25.19 11.23
N ARG A 397 24.95 -24.92 11.70
CA ARG A 397 25.22 -24.15 12.91
C ARG A 397 25.67 -22.74 12.55
N PHE A 398 24.86 -21.77 12.93
CA PHE A 398 25.04 -20.37 12.57
C PHE A 398 25.70 -19.57 13.67
N THR A 399 26.70 -18.76 13.31
CA THR A 399 27.41 -17.84 14.20
C THR A 399 27.25 -16.41 13.71
N ASN A 400 26.82 -15.51 14.59
CA ASN A 400 26.75 -14.08 14.25
C ASN A 400 28.16 -13.48 14.13
N VAL A 401 28.50 -13.03 12.90
CA VAL A 401 29.79 -12.41 12.54
C VAL A 401 29.66 -10.92 12.16
N SER A 402 28.45 -10.35 12.30
CA SER A 402 28.12 -9.00 11.82
C SER A 402 29.04 -7.89 12.33
N ASP A 403 29.42 -7.91 13.62
CA ASP A 403 30.27 -6.87 14.21
C ASP A 403 31.70 -6.89 13.62
N GLN A 404 32.13 -8.05 13.12
CA GLN A 404 33.46 -8.27 12.54
C GLN A 404 33.49 -7.85 11.07
N ILE A 405 32.53 -8.31 10.27
CA ILE A 405 32.57 -8.19 8.81
C ILE A 405 31.70 -7.06 8.27
N ALA A 406 30.70 -6.59 9.03
CA ALA A 406 29.74 -5.58 8.59
C ALA A 406 29.28 -4.66 9.74
N PRO A 407 30.19 -3.97 10.47
CA PRO A 407 29.86 -3.25 11.71
C PRO A 407 28.80 -2.15 11.55
N ARG A 408 28.55 -1.68 10.31
CA ARG A 408 27.52 -0.67 10.01
C ARG A 408 26.10 -1.26 9.89
N LEU A 409 25.92 -2.57 10.04
CA LEU A 409 24.61 -3.21 10.20
C LEU A 409 23.99 -2.97 11.58
N LYS A 410 24.79 -2.62 12.57
CA LYS A 410 24.31 -2.26 13.90
C LYS A 410 23.49 -0.98 13.84
N GLU A 411 22.26 -1.04 14.33
CA GLU A 411 21.32 0.09 14.33
C GLU A 411 21.13 0.72 12.93
N VAL A 412 21.18 -0.10 11.88
CA VAL A 412 21.09 0.34 10.48
C VAL A 412 19.72 0.95 10.14
N GLY A 413 18.65 0.50 10.78
CA GLY A 413 17.29 1.01 10.58
C GLY A 413 16.21 -0.02 10.88
N MET A 414 14.95 0.26 10.54
CA MET A 414 13.82 -0.68 10.69
C MET A 414 13.64 -1.46 9.39
N ILE A 415 14.30 -2.60 9.29
CA ILE A 415 14.41 -3.38 8.05
C ILE A 415 13.06 -4.00 7.72
N THR A 416 12.69 -3.94 6.45
CA THR A 416 11.50 -4.63 5.93
C THR A 416 11.87 -5.71 4.94
N ASP A 417 12.95 -5.51 4.17
CA ASP A 417 13.38 -6.43 3.12
C ASP A 417 14.85 -6.24 2.76
N MET A 418 15.42 -7.25 2.11
CA MET A 418 16.80 -7.25 1.63
C MET A 418 16.93 -8.20 0.43
N VAL A 419 17.82 -7.86 -0.50
CA VAL A 419 18.18 -8.71 -1.65
C VAL A 419 19.70 -8.79 -1.81
N TRP A 420 20.17 -10.00 -2.13
CA TRP A 420 21.54 -10.27 -2.59
C TRP A 420 21.63 -10.00 -4.09
N THR A 421 22.61 -9.21 -4.53
CA THR A 421 22.79 -8.89 -5.95
C THR A 421 24.20 -8.40 -6.22
N ASP A 422 24.78 -8.74 -7.36
CA ASP A 422 26.09 -8.27 -7.80
C ASP A 422 25.95 -6.86 -8.42
N VAL A 423 26.19 -5.81 -7.64
CA VAL A 423 25.98 -4.41 -8.06
C VAL A 423 27.18 -3.87 -8.83
N ASP A 424 28.39 -4.32 -8.49
CA ASP A 424 29.63 -3.82 -9.09
C ASP A 424 30.27 -4.78 -10.13
N ASN A 425 29.59 -5.89 -10.42
CA ASN A 425 29.90 -6.89 -11.44
C ASN A 425 31.23 -7.63 -11.19
N ASP A 426 31.54 -7.90 -9.93
CA ASP A 426 32.72 -8.65 -9.50
C ASP A 426 32.43 -10.15 -9.20
N LYS A 427 31.15 -10.53 -9.26
CA LYS A 427 30.57 -11.86 -9.07
C LYS A 427 30.46 -12.35 -7.64
N ASP A 428 30.72 -11.52 -6.64
CA ASP A 428 30.30 -11.79 -5.28
C ASP A 428 28.93 -11.13 -4.98
N PRO A 429 28.17 -11.63 -3.99
CA PRO A 429 26.86 -11.09 -3.68
C PRO A 429 26.97 -9.84 -2.79
N ASP A 430 26.61 -8.68 -3.33
CA ASP A 430 26.40 -7.47 -2.53
C ASP A 430 25.02 -7.49 -1.85
N MET A 431 24.89 -6.65 -0.82
CA MET A 431 23.67 -6.57 -0.02
C MET A 431 22.98 -5.22 -0.19
N VAL A 432 21.73 -5.26 -0.64
CA VAL A 432 20.82 -4.11 -0.67
C VAL A 432 19.74 -4.27 0.37
N ILE A 433 19.66 -3.34 1.32
CA ILE A 433 18.69 -3.36 2.43
C ILE A 433 17.73 -2.19 2.30
N VAL A 434 16.44 -2.46 2.51
CA VAL A 434 15.41 -1.45 2.58
C VAL A 434 14.60 -1.55 3.87
N GLY A 435 14.03 -0.43 4.29
CA GLY A 435 13.24 -0.37 5.50
C GLY A 435 12.52 0.96 5.68
N GLN A 436 11.78 1.05 6.76
CA GLN A 436 11.05 2.27 7.10
C GLN A 436 11.95 3.28 7.82
N TRP A 437 11.76 4.55 7.48
CA TRP A 437 12.45 5.68 8.11
C TRP A 437 13.98 5.65 7.95
N MET A 438 14.45 5.04 6.87
CA MET A 438 15.86 4.91 6.54
C MET A 438 16.06 5.05 5.02
N PRO A 439 17.26 5.44 4.56
CA PRO A 439 17.60 5.39 3.16
C PRO A 439 17.79 3.93 2.71
N VAL A 440 17.73 3.70 1.40
CA VAL A 440 18.20 2.45 0.79
C VAL A 440 19.68 2.28 1.13
N LYS A 441 20.06 1.11 1.65
CA LYS A 441 21.43 0.81 2.02
C LYS A 441 22.06 -0.16 1.03
N LEU A 442 23.28 0.13 0.63
CA LEU A 442 24.12 -0.73 -0.19
C LEU A 442 25.41 -1.05 0.56
N PHE A 443 25.68 -2.33 0.73
CA PHE A 443 26.92 -2.87 1.27
C PHE A 443 27.59 -3.68 0.19
N ILE A 444 28.78 -3.24 -0.24
CA ILE A 444 29.59 -3.97 -1.20
C ILE A 444 30.37 -5.05 -0.47
N ASN A 445 30.33 -6.27 -1.00
CA ASN A 445 31.09 -7.40 -0.53
C ASN A 445 32.51 -7.33 -1.12
N GLU A 446 33.51 -7.59 -0.29
CA GLU A 446 34.91 -7.60 -0.68
C GLU A 446 35.53 -8.89 -0.11
N GLY A 447 35.04 -10.04 -0.58
CA GLY A 447 35.46 -11.36 -0.10
C GLY A 447 35.04 -11.66 1.35
N GLY A 448 33.74 -11.62 1.60
CA GLY A 448 33.11 -11.87 2.90
C GLY A 448 33.14 -10.67 3.87
N HIS A 449 33.65 -9.52 3.43
CA HIS A 449 33.69 -8.29 4.23
C HIS A 449 32.83 -7.21 3.58
N PHE A 450 31.92 -6.62 4.34
CA PHE A 450 30.91 -5.72 3.81
C PHE A 450 31.18 -4.25 4.18
N THR A 451 31.29 -3.42 3.16
CA THR A 451 31.46 -1.97 3.31
C THR A 451 30.22 -1.21 2.87
N ASP A 452 29.63 -0.39 3.75
CA ASP A 452 28.54 0.53 3.38
C ASP A 452 29.03 1.56 2.35
N ARG A 453 28.57 1.41 1.11
CA ARG A 453 28.85 2.27 -0.05
C ARG A 453 27.63 3.09 -0.48
N SER A 454 26.58 3.14 0.35
CA SER A 454 25.33 3.85 0.04
C SER A 454 25.58 5.30 -0.40
N HIS A 455 26.50 6.01 0.27
CA HIS A 455 26.82 7.40 -0.08
C HIS A 455 27.50 7.53 -1.45
N SER A 456 28.50 6.69 -1.73
CA SER A 456 29.23 6.73 -3.02
C SER A 456 28.34 6.36 -4.20
N TYR A 457 27.31 5.55 -3.99
CA TYR A 457 26.33 5.15 -5.00
C TYR A 457 25.12 6.09 -5.12
N GLY A 458 25.10 7.22 -4.40
CA GLY A 458 24.04 8.23 -4.52
C GLY A 458 22.77 7.93 -3.71
N LEU A 459 22.83 7.03 -2.74
CA LEU A 459 21.65 6.56 -1.98
C LEU A 459 21.41 7.32 -0.67
N SER A 460 22.15 8.40 -0.39
CA SER A 460 22.08 9.10 0.91
C SER A 460 20.74 9.77 1.19
N ASP A 461 20.09 10.33 0.17
CA ASP A 461 18.88 11.14 0.30
C ASP A 461 17.62 10.35 -0.11
N THR A 462 17.63 9.06 0.18
CA THR A 462 16.57 8.11 -0.23
C THR A 462 15.68 7.69 0.94
N GLU A 463 15.61 8.48 2.01
CA GLU A 463 14.85 8.09 3.20
C GLU A 463 13.36 7.96 2.90
N GLY A 464 12.81 6.77 3.12
CA GLY A 464 11.42 6.47 2.78
C GLY A 464 10.76 5.49 3.74
N TRP A 465 9.54 5.09 3.38
CA TRP A 465 8.82 4.01 4.04
C TRP A 465 8.86 2.77 3.15
N TRP A 466 10.08 2.37 2.80
CA TRP A 466 10.34 1.23 1.94
C TRP A 466 9.82 -0.04 2.60
N ASN A 467 9.21 -0.90 1.78
CA ASN A 467 8.59 -2.14 2.21
C ASN A 467 9.18 -3.35 1.48
N ARG A 468 9.57 -3.21 0.20
CA ARG A 468 10.10 -4.31 -0.61
C ARG A 468 11.15 -3.87 -1.63
N VAL A 469 12.05 -4.78 -1.94
CA VAL A 469 13.06 -4.63 -2.99
C VAL A 469 13.17 -5.89 -3.83
N ALA A 470 13.32 -5.73 -5.14
CA ALA A 470 13.71 -6.80 -6.05
C ALA A 470 14.89 -6.33 -6.90
N ALA A 471 15.85 -7.22 -7.14
CA ALA A 471 16.98 -6.95 -8.02
C ALA A 471 16.81 -7.71 -9.34
N THR A 472 16.90 -6.99 -10.45
CA THR A 472 16.87 -7.57 -11.81
C THR A 472 17.54 -6.59 -12.76
N ASP A 473 18.15 -7.10 -13.83
CA ASP A 473 18.52 -6.27 -15.00
C ASP A 473 17.22 -5.80 -15.67
N LEU A 474 16.84 -4.55 -15.43
CA LEU A 474 15.56 -3.98 -15.82
C LEU A 474 15.60 -3.46 -17.26
N ASP A 475 16.75 -2.96 -17.71
CA ASP A 475 16.93 -2.31 -19.00
C ASP A 475 17.69 -3.16 -20.04
N GLY A 476 18.24 -4.30 -19.60
CA GLY A 476 18.94 -5.29 -20.43
C GLY A 476 20.39 -4.92 -20.71
N ASP A 477 21.00 -4.02 -19.93
CA ASP A 477 22.39 -3.59 -20.11
C ASP A 477 23.43 -4.50 -19.45
N GLY A 478 22.97 -5.46 -18.64
CA GLY A 478 23.78 -6.44 -17.92
C GLY A 478 24.25 -5.98 -16.54
N HIS A 479 23.80 -4.82 -16.06
CA HIS A 479 23.97 -4.37 -14.69
C HIS A 479 22.67 -4.57 -13.90
N MET A 480 22.81 -4.90 -12.62
CA MET A 480 21.64 -5.17 -11.78
C MET A 480 21.00 -3.85 -11.31
N ASP A 481 19.71 -3.71 -11.60
CA ASP A 481 18.86 -2.62 -11.16
C ASP A 481 17.99 -3.05 -9.97
N LEU A 482 17.29 -2.07 -9.37
CA LEU A 482 16.40 -2.34 -8.24
C LEU A 482 14.99 -1.80 -8.49
N VAL A 483 13.98 -2.61 -8.21
CA VAL A 483 12.58 -2.18 -8.06
C VAL A 483 12.27 -2.01 -6.58
N LEU A 484 11.79 -0.84 -6.19
CA LEU A 484 11.52 -0.47 -4.81
C LEU A 484 10.02 -0.22 -4.56
N GLY A 485 9.45 -1.01 -3.65
CA GLY A 485 8.09 -0.84 -3.15
C GLY A 485 8.08 0.08 -1.92
N ASN A 486 7.31 1.17 -1.98
CA ASN A 486 7.17 2.15 -0.90
C ASN A 486 5.69 2.29 -0.48
N HIS A 487 5.36 3.28 0.34
CA HIS A 487 4.01 3.54 0.87
C HIS A 487 3.03 4.09 -0.18
N GLY A 488 3.52 4.79 -1.19
CA GLY A 488 2.71 5.45 -2.22
C GLY A 488 2.21 6.84 -1.82
N LEU A 489 1.65 7.55 -2.79
CA LEU A 489 1.24 8.96 -2.68
C LEU A 489 -0.25 9.14 -2.34
N ASN A 490 -1.06 8.09 -2.49
CA ASN A 490 -2.47 8.10 -2.12
C ASN A 490 -2.67 7.90 -0.60
N SER A 491 -2.13 8.84 0.18
CA SER A 491 -2.13 8.81 1.64
C SER A 491 -2.39 10.19 2.23
N ARG A 492 -2.75 10.23 3.52
CA ARG A 492 -2.71 11.48 4.32
C ARG A 492 -1.29 11.93 4.63
N PHE A 493 -0.31 11.02 4.51
CA PHE A 493 1.09 11.31 4.70
C PHE A 493 1.68 11.76 3.38
N HIS A 494 2.38 12.90 3.41
CA HIS A 494 3.11 13.45 2.28
C HIS A 494 4.51 13.80 2.75
N ALA A 495 5.50 13.50 1.92
CA ALA A 495 6.90 13.79 2.17
C ALA A 495 7.53 14.40 0.91
N SER A 496 8.56 15.22 1.14
CA SER A 496 9.48 15.72 0.11
C SER A 496 10.79 16.09 0.81
N PRO A 497 11.89 16.30 0.07
CA PRO A 497 13.13 16.81 0.65
C PRO A 497 12.95 18.13 1.42
N GLU A 498 12.09 19.03 0.92
CA GLU A 498 11.82 20.33 1.55
C GLU A 498 10.84 20.24 2.74
N LYS A 499 9.89 19.30 2.65
CA LYS A 499 8.84 19.08 3.66
C LYS A 499 8.80 17.60 4.06
N PRO A 500 9.82 17.11 4.80
CA PRO A 500 9.90 15.71 5.18
C PRO A 500 8.90 15.37 6.26
N LEU A 501 8.48 14.11 6.30
CA LEU A 501 7.93 13.53 7.52
C LEU A 501 9.07 13.39 8.53
N THR A 502 8.80 13.69 9.79
CA THR A 502 9.80 13.57 10.87
C THR A 502 9.21 12.83 12.04
N MET A 503 9.93 11.85 12.57
CA MET A 503 9.58 11.15 13.79
C MET A 503 10.56 11.50 14.90
N TYR A 504 10.03 11.87 16.06
CA TYR A 504 10.81 12.04 17.29
C TYR A 504 10.51 10.88 18.23
N VAL A 505 11.54 10.19 18.70
CA VAL A 505 11.41 9.05 19.61
C VAL A 505 12.17 9.34 20.90
N ASN A 506 11.45 9.34 22.02
CA ASN A 506 12.02 9.63 23.35
C ASN A 506 11.05 9.17 24.47
N ASP A 507 11.57 9.09 25.69
CA ASP A 507 10.75 9.07 26.91
C ASP A 507 10.46 10.52 27.31
N PHE A 508 9.37 11.09 26.78
CA PHE A 508 9.13 12.53 26.81
C PHE A 508 8.75 13.05 28.21
N ASP A 509 8.23 12.19 29.09
CA ASP A 509 7.86 12.52 30.46
C ASP A 509 8.70 11.81 31.53
N MET A 510 9.75 11.11 31.12
CA MET A 510 10.72 10.39 31.97
C MET A 510 10.07 9.33 32.86
N ASN A 511 9.06 8.63 32.33
CA ASN A 511 8.33 7.60 33.05
C ASN A 511 8.87 6.17 32.80
N GLY A 512 9.83 6.01 31.89
CA GLY A 512 10.43 4.74 31.47
C GLY A 512 9.77 4.09 30.24
N SER A 513 8.67 4.64 29.75
CA SER A 513 8.07 4.34 28.44
C SER A 513 8.72 5.19 27.37
N VAL A 514 8.82 4.67 26.15
CA VAL A 514 9.31 5.43 25.01
C VAL A 514 8.15 5.68 24.07
N GLU A 515 8.01 6.91 23.61
CA GLU A 515 6.98 7.33 22.66
C GLU A 515 7.61 7.78 21.34
N HIS A 516 6.89 7.58 20.26
CA HIS A 516 7.19 8.12 18.94
C HIS A 516 6.14 9.14 18.52
N ILE A 517 6.57 10.32 18.08
CA ILE A 517 5.68 11.38 17.61
C ILE A 517 6.05 11.72 16.17
N ILE A 518 5.16 11.37 15.25
CA ILE A 518 5.27 11.72 13.83
C ILE A 518 4.72 13.13 13.61
N CYS A 519 5.52 13.96 12.94
CA CYS A 519 5.17 15.29 12.49
C CYS A 519 5.11 15.34 10.96
N ALA A 520 4.11 16.04 10.44
CA ALA A 520 3.91 16.27 9.00
C ALA A 520 3.66 17.76 8.74
N PHE A 521 4.06 18.23 7.56
CA PHE A 521 3.84 19.61 7.15
C PHE A 521 2.37 19.87 6.81
N ASN A 522 1.84 20.98 7.31
CA ASN A 522 0.60 21.59 6.86
C ASN A 522 0.88 23.05 6.51
N GLY A 523 0.85 23.38 5.22
CA GLY A 523 1.45 24.62 4.73
C GLY A 523 2.97 24.57 4.89
N ASP A 524 3.56 25.53 5.59
CA ASP A 524 5.02 25.67 5.75
C ASP A 524 5.51 25.24 7.15
N THR A 525 4.62 24.75 8.01
CA THR A 525 4.94 24.34 9.38
C THR A 525 4.62 22.87 9.59
N ALA A 526 5.50 22.16 10.31
CA ALA A 526 5.30 20.79 10.72
C ALA A 526 4.57 20.70 12.06
N TYR A 527 3.53 19.86 12.12
CA TYR A 527 2.74 19.63 13.32
C TYR A 527 2.71 18.14 13.64
N PRO A 528 2.62 17.75 14.93
CA PRO A 528 2.32 16.38 15.29
C PRO A 528 1.02 15.91 14.63
N VAL A 529 1.07 14.74 14.00
CA VAL A 529 -0.11 14.12 13.37
C VAL A 529 -1.04 13.54 14.44
N ALA A 530 -0.49 13.19 15.61
CA ALA A 530 -1.24 12.67 16.73
C ALA A 530 -2.30 13.68 17.22
N MET A 531 -3.50 13.17 17.52
CA MET A 531 -4.56 13.95 18.14
C MET A 531 -4.27 14.13 19.64
N LYS A 532 -4.82 15.20 20.24
CA LYS A 532 -4.65 15.49 21.68
C LYS A 532 -4.86 14.25 22.56
N ASP A 533 -5.96 13.53 22.37
CA ASP A 533 -6.29 12.38 23.23
C ASP A 533 -5.29 11.24 23.13
N ASP A 534 -4.78 10.96 21.93
CA ASP A 534 -3.79 9.91 21.72
C ASP A 534 -2.46 10.33 22.36
N LEU A 535 -2.08 11.60 22.20
CA LEU A 535 -0.87 12.15 22.82
C LEU A 535 -0.96 12.15 24.35
N VAL A 536 -2.08 12.58 24.93
CA VAL A 536 -2.30 12.56 26.40
C VAL A 536 -2.44 11.15 26.94
N ARG A 537 -3.04 10.22 26.19
CA ARG A 537 -3.14 8.81 26.61
C ARG A 537 -1.74 8.20 26.79
N GLN A 538 -0.81 8.55 25.91
CA GLN A 538 0.57 8.07 25.99
C GLN A 538 1.42 8.91 26.96
N ILE A 539 1.17 10.23 27.06
CA ILE A 539 1.95 11.19 27.86
C ILE A 539 0.99 11.99 28.79
N PRO A 540 0.52 11.41 29.91
CA PRO A 540 -0.55 12.00 30.72
C PRO A 540 -0.24 13.37 31.32
N VAL A 541 1.04 13.73 31.48
CA VAL A 541 1.45 15.04 32.01
C VAL A 541 1.00 16.20 31.12
N LEU A 542 0.76 15.96 29.82
CA LEU A 542 0.31 16.97 28.87
C LEU A 542 -1.14 17.41 29.09
N GLU A 543 -1.96 16.64 29.81
CA GLU A 543 -3.36 17.01 30.08
C GLU A 543 -3.46 18.33 30.87
N ARG A 544 -2.48 18.61 31.74
CA ARG A 544 -2.42 19.88 32.48
C ARG A 544 -2.09 21.07 31.60
N LYS A 545 -1.38 20.84 30.50
CA LYS A 545 -0.98 21.87 29.55
C LYS A 545 -2.09 22.12 28.52
N TYR A 546 -2.74 21.05 28.06
CA TYR A 546 -3.75 21.09 27.01
C TYR A 546 -5.11 20.56 27.49
N GLU A 547 -5.81 21.32 28.33
CA GLU A 547 -7.13 20.91 28.83
C GLU A 547 -8.18 20.76 27.71
N THR A 548 -8.01 21.47 26.59
CA THR A 548 -8.95 21.47 25.45
C THR A 548 -8.23 21.20 24.13
N PHE A 549 -8.92 20.64 23.14
CA PHE A 549 -8.40 20.51 21.78
C PHE A 549 -8.04 21.86 21.17
N LYS A 550 -8.80 22.91 21.49
CA LYS A 550 -8.49 24.27 21.06
C LYS A 550 -7.12 24.73 21.59
N ALA A 551 -6.73 24.36 22.81
CA ALA A 551 -5.42 24.69 23.36
C ALA A 551 -4.27 23.90 22.69
N TYR A 552 -4.54 22.70 22.20
CA TYR A 552 -3.58 21.88 21.45
C TYR A 552 -3.49 22.25 19.97
N SER A 553 -4.56 22.83 19.41
CA SER A 553 -4.67 23.11 17.98
C SER A 553 -3.61 24.10 17.52
N GLY A 554 -2.74 23.66 16.60
CA GLY A 554 -1.68 24.50 16.02
C GLY A 554 -0.38 24.51 16.82
N GLU A 555 -0.25 23.65 17.83
CA GLU A 555 1.00 23.50 18.58
C GLU A 555 2.01 22.65 17.79
N THR A 556 3.22 23.15 17.62
CA THR A 556 4.34 22.40 17.03
C THR A 556 5.01 21.50 18.06
N ILE A 557 5.88 20.59 17.62
CA ILE A 557 6.63 19.74 18.56
C ILE A 557 7.53 20.58 19.50
N GLN A 558 8.02 21.73 19.02
CA GLN A 558 8.82 22.69 19.79
C GLN A 558 7.99 23.50 20.79
N ASP A 559 6.70 23.70 20.52
CA ASP A 559 5.79 24.32 21.49
C ASP A 559 5.44 23.33 22.60
N ILE A 560 5.31 22.04 22.26
CA ILE A 560 4.93 20.97 23.19
C ILE A 560 6.08 20.63 24.14
N PHE A 561 7.30 20.41 23.63
CA PHE A 561 8.46 19.95 24.40
C PHE A 561 9.64 20.93 24.33
N SER A 562 10.46 20.93 25.39
CA SER A 562 11.66 21.77 25.43
C SER A 562 12.72 21.30 24.42
N GLU A 563 13.54 22.22 23.96
CA GLU A 563 14.63 21.91 23.03
C GLU A 563 15.65 20.91 23.62
N GLU A 564 15.84 20.89 24.94
CA GLU A 564 16.69 19.89 25.61
C GLU A 564 16.15 18.46 25.43
N ILE A 565 14.83 18.27 25.52
CA ILE A 565 14.21 16.95 25.30
C ILE A 565 14.35 16.55 23.82
N LEU A 566 14.07 17.48 22.91
CA LEU A 566 14.13 17.21 21.47
C LEU A 566 15.54 16.91 20.96
N GLN A 567 16.57 17.56 21.52
CA GLN A 567 17.98 17.27 21.19
C GLN A 567 18.45 15.89 21.68
N ARG A 568 17.74 15.29 22.65
CA ARG A 568 18.00 13.93 23.16
C ARG A 568 17.16 12.86 22.47
N SER A 569 16.18 13.25 21.65
CA SER A 569 15.35 12.32 20.90
C SER A 569 16.14 11.67 19.77
N VAL A 570 15.81 10.42 19.46
CA VAL A 570 16.12 9.86 18.14
C VAL A 570 15.22 10.57 17.14
N VAL A 571 15.82 11.09 16.06
CA VAL A 571 15.08 11.81 15.01
C VAL A 571 15.25 11.08 13.70
N LEU A 572 14.14 10.57 13.17
CA LEU A 572 14.09 9.92 11.87
C LEU A 572 13.33 10.78 10.87
N ARG A 573 13.68 10.65 9.58
CA ARG A 573 13.06 11.40 8.49
C ARG A 573 12.66 10.48 7.36
N ALA A 574 11.62 10.86 6.63
CA ALA A 574 11.27 10.30 5.33
C ALA A 574 11.00 11.47 4.37
N THR A 575 11.62 11.40 3.20
CA THR A 575 11.57 12.39 2.13
C THR A 575 10.88 11.83 0.88
N ILE A 576 10.85 10.51 0.71
CA ILE A 576 10.29 9.81 -0.45
C ILE A 576 9.23 8.81 -0.01
N LEU A 577 8.04 8.88 -0.60
CA LEU A 577 6.98 7.87 -0.43
C LEU A 577 6.64 7.14 -1.73
N GLU A 578 7.20 7.57 -2.86
CA GLU A 578 7.01 6.96 -4.15
C GLU A 578 7.67 5.58 -4.25
N SER A 579 6.93 4.61 -4.78
CA SER A 579 7.52 3.38 -5.33
C SER A 579 8.32 3.75 -6.57
N SER A 580 9.55 3.24 -6.67
CA SER A 580 10.58 3.75 -7.57
C SER A 580 11.45 2.62 -8.13
N VAL A 581 12.24 2.92 -9.15
CA VAL A 581 13.34 2.08 -9.63
C VAL A 581 14.67 2.79 -9.40
N LEU A 582 15.74 2.02 -9.19
CA LEU A 582 17.12 2.49 -9.17
C LEU A 582 17.86 1.83 -10.34
N ILE A 583 18.21 2.62 -11.34
CA ILE A 583 18.91 2.15 -12.54
C ILE A 583 20.43 2.26 -12.34
N ASN A 584 21.15 1.17 -12.55
CA ASN A 584 22.59 1.03 -12.41
C ASN A 584 23.28 1.06 -13.77
N SER A 585 23.88 2.19 -14.12
CA SER A 585 24.63 2.31 -15.39
C SER A 585 26.02 1.66 -15.40
N GLY A 586 26.39 0.89 -14.36
CA GLY A 586 27.73 0.31 -14.17
C GLY A 586 28.83 1.32 -13.81
N GLN A 587 28.48 2.59 -13.59
CA GLN A 587 29.43 3.66 -13.28
C GLN A 587 29.60 3.94 -11.78
N GLY A 588 29.07 3.06 -10.93
CA GLY A 588 29.13 3.22 -9.47
C GLY A 588 28.14 4.24 -8.91
N LEU A 589 27.06 4.55 -9.65
CA LEU A 589 25.98 5.45 -9.22
C LEU A 589 24.63 4.89 -9.68
N PHE A 590 23.66 4.88 -8.76
CA PHE A 590 22.27 4.61 -9.11
C PHE A 590 21.55 5.89 -9.51
N ARG A 591 20.66 5.75 -10.49
CA ARG A 591 19.73 6.79 -10.92
C ARG A 591 18.32 6.40 -10.49
N MET A 592 17.75 7.15 -9.55
CA MET A 592 16.39 6.89 -9.07
C MET A 592 15.35 7.50 -10.01
N GLU A 593 14.31 6.73 -10.35
CA GLU A 593 13.11 7.21 -11.04
C GLU A 593 11.84 6.69 -10.38
N SER A 594 10.82 7.55 -10.29
CA SER A 594 9.51 7.12 -9.79
C SER A 594 8.80 6.23 -10.81
N LEU A 595 8.18 5.16 -10.33
CA LEU A 595 7.27 4.35 -11.13
C LEU A 595 5.98 5.13 -11.47
N PRO A 596 5.22 4.72 -12.51
CA PRO A 596 3.99 5.39 -12.93
C PRO A 596 2.97 5.66 -11.80
N THR A 597 2.08 6.64 -11.99
CA THR A 597 1.10 7.07 -10.97
C THR A 597 0.27 5.93 -10.40
N GLU A 598 -0.06 4.92 -11.21
CA GLU A 598 -0.78 3.72 -10.81
C GLU A 598 -0.08 2.93 -9.69
N CYS A 599 1.26 2.95 -9.67
CA CYS A 599 2.08 2.31 -8.62
C CYS A 599 2.03 3.07 -7.29
N GLN A 600 1.51 4.30 -7.28
CA GLN A 600 1.47 5.18 -6.12
C GLN A 600 0.12 5.17 -5.40
N LEU A 601 -0.85 4.38 -5.89
CA LEU A 601 -2.22 4.34 -5.38
C LEU A 601 -2.36 3.57 -4.06
N SER A 602 -1.40 2.72 -3.72
CA SER A 602 -1.37 1.92 -2.49
C SER A 602 0.07 1.55 -2.11
N PRO A 603 0.34 1.23 -0.82
CA PRO A 603 1.61 0.65 -0.41
C PRO A 603 1.91 -0.64 -1.18
N VAL A 604 3.18 -0.85 -1.55
CA VAL A 604 3.67 -2.05 -2.24
C VAL A 604 4.36 -2.96 -1.22
N TYR A 605 3.88 -4.21 -1.08
CA TYR A 605 4.41 -5.22 -0.15
C TYR A 605 4.86 -6.52 -0.82
N ALA A 606 4.66 -6.64 -2.14
CA ALA A 606 5.09 -7.76 -2.97
C ALA A 606 5.55 -7.26 -4.34
N ILE A 607 6.66 -7.81 -4.83
CA ILE A 607 7.25 -7.51 -6.13
C ILE A 607 7.69 -8.84 -6.73
N GLU A 608 7.39 -9.05 -8.01
CA GLU A 608 7.94 -10.14 -8.81
C GLU A 608 8.35 -9.58 -10.18
N THR A 609 9.48 -10.02 -10.70
CA THR A 609 10.05 -9.53 -11.96
C THR A 609 10.32 -10.69 -12.91
N GLY A 610 10.16 -10.48 -14.20
CA GLY A 610 10.41 -11.52 -15.20
C GLY A 610 9.91 -11.13 -16.58
N ASP A 611 10.17 -11.96 -17.58
CA ASP A 611 9.63 -11.79 -18.93
C ASP A 611 8.30 -12.56 -19.03
N PHE A 612 7.23 -11.95 -18.52
CA PHE A 612 5.93 -12.62 -18.38
C PHE A 612 5.22 -12.79 -19.72
N ASP A 613 5.45 -11.90 -20.69
CA ASP A 613 4.86 -11.98 -22.02
C ASP A 613 5.78 -12.51 -23.13
N HIS A 614 6.99 -12.91 -22.75
CA HIS A 614 7.99 -13.54 -23.61
C HIS A 614 8.46 -12.65 -24.78
N ASP A 615 8.52 -11.34 -24.55
CA ASP A 615 9.03 -10.38 -25.52
C ASP A 615 10.51 -10.03 -25.35
N GLY A 616 11.15 -10.58 -24.32
CA GLY A 616 12.57 -10.42 -24.01
C GLY A 616 12.88 -9.17 -23.17
N MET A 617 11.86 -8.43 -22.71
CA MET A 617 12.01 -7.32 -21.78
C MET A 617 11.63 -7.75 -20.35
N CYS A 618 12.22 -7.09 -19.35
CA CYS A 618 11.83 -7.32 -17.97
C CYS A 618 10.51 -6.59 -17.65
N ASP A 619 9.50 -7.36 -17.27
CA ASP A 619 8.24 -6.88 -16.72
C ASP A 619 8.24 -6.96 -15.19
N VAL A 620 7.30 -6.23 -14.57
CA VAL A 620 7.16 -6.17 -13.10
C VAL A 620 5.71 -6.39 -12.70
N ILE A 621 5.49 -7.19 -11.67
CA ILE A 621 4.20 -7.31 -10.98
C ILE A 621 4.32 -6.75 -9.58
N LEU A 622 3.41 -5.84 -9.22
CA LEU A 622 3.34 -5.22 -7.90
C LEU A 622 2.05 -5.63 -7.18
N GLY A 623 2.18 -5.86 -5.88
CA GLY A 623 1.08 -6.16 -4.98
C GLY A 623 1.25 -5.45 -3.66
N GLY A 624 0.15 -5.12 -2.99
CA GLY A 624 0.20 -4.58 -1.65
C GLY A 624 -1.18 -4.28 -1.10
N ASN A 625 -1.35 -3.09 -0.54
CA ASN A 625 -2.43 -2.63 0.36
C ASN A 625 -2.13 -2.80 1.85
N LEU A 626 -2.79 -1.97 2.65
CA LEU A 626 -2.77 -2.04 4.11
C LEU A 626 -4.14 -1.68 4.68
N SER A 627 -4.86 -2.71 5.13
CA SER A 627 -6.18 -2.58 5.75
C SER A 627 -6.09 -2.25 7.25
N ASN A 628 -5.03 -2.71 7.92
CA ASN A 628 -4.81 -2.51 9.35
C ASN A 628 -4.16 -1.15 9.65
N ALA A 629 -4.89 -0.09 9.32
CA ALA A 629 -4.53 1.30 9.55
C ALA A 629 -5.53 2.00 10.47
N LYS A 630 -5.08 3.06 11.14
CA LYS A 630 -5.96 3.86 11.98
C LYS A 630 -7.10 4.49 11.16
N PRO A 631 -8.34 4.54 11.68
CA PRO A 631 -9.46 5.20 10.99
C PRO A 631 -9.19 6.66 10.59
N GLN A 632 -8.36 7.36 11.36
CA GLN A 632 -7.94 8.74 11.08
C GLN A 632 -7.17 8.87 9.76
N THR A 633 -6.43 7.83 9.35
CA THR A 633 -5.66 7.81 8.10
C THR A 633 -6.39 7.16 6.95
N GLY A 634 -7.45 6.38 7.23
CA GLY A 634 -8.12 5.54 6.24
C GLY A 634 -7.33 4.27 5.94
N THR A 635 -7.99 3.30 5.31
CA THR A 635 -7.36 2.07 4.81
C THR A 635 -6.70 2.34 3.45
N TYR A 636 -5.55 1.73 3.21
CA TYR A 636 -4.82 1.88 1.95
C TYR A 636 -5.11 0.69 1.03
N SER A 637 -6.32 0.62 0.49
CA SER A 637 -6.85 -0.58 -0.20
C SER A 637 -7.22 -0.33 -1.67
N ALA A 638 -6.58 0.65 -2.31
CA ALA A 638 -6.86 1.00 -3.71
C ALA A 638 -6.14 0.10 -4.73
N GLY A 639 -5.16 -0.70 -4.29
CA GLY A 639 -4.41 -1.62 -5.15
C GLY A 639 -5.20 -2.87 -5.48
N HIS A 640 -5.10 -3.32 -6.72
CA HIS A 640 -5.76 -4.54 -7.22
C HIS A 640 -4.76 -5.56 -7.79
N GLY A 641 -3.48 -5.45 -7.41
CA GLY A 641 -2.38 -6.01 -8.20
C GLY A 641 -2.16 -5.17 -9.47
N LEU A 642 -0.91 -5.02 -9.87
CA LEU A 642 -0.55 -4.19 -11.03
C LEU A 642 0.53 -4.88 -11.85
N PHE A 643 0.26 -5.02 -13.15
CA PHE A 643 1.25 -5.47 -14.13
C PHE A 643 1.84 -4.25 -14.83
N LEU A 644 3.17 -4.17 -14.84
CA LEU A 644 3.95 -3.19 -15.55
C LEU A 644 4.68 -3.89 -16.68
N LYS A 645 4.31 -3.55 -17.92
CA LYS A 645 5.00 -4.04 -19.10
C LYS A 645 6.28 -3.24 -19.35
N GLY A 646 7.40 -3.93 -19.47
CA GLY A 646 8.67 -3.36 -19.92
C GLY A 646 8.58 -2.92 -21.38
N LEU A 647 9.05 -1.71 -21.69
CA LEU A 647 9.11 -1.17 -23.05
C LEU A 647 10.56 -0.93 -23.53
N GLY A 648 11.54 -1.30 -22.69
CA GLY A 648 12.96 -1.02 -22.85
C GLY A 648 13.33 0.44 -22.55
N LYS A 649 14.63 0.70 -22.36
CA LYS A 649 15.19 2.03 -22.07
C LYS A 649 14.59 2.68 -20.81
N ASP A 650 14.51 1.93 -19.73
CA ASP A 650 14.00 2.41 -18.44
C ASP A 650 12.52 2.85 -18.46
N VAL A 651 11.72 2.32 -19.39
CA VAL A 651 10.30 2.67 -19.50
C VAL A 651 9.41 1.48 -19.17
N TRP A 652 8.56 1.66 -18.17
CA TRP A 652 7.47 0.75 -17.83
C TRP A 652 6.11 1.40 -18.03
N ARG A 653 5.15 0.60 -18.49
CA ARG A 653 3.77 1.05 -18.66
C ARG A 653 2.83 0.17 -17.83
N ALA A 654 2.05 0.82 -16.97
CA ALA A 654 0.93 0.17 -16.29
C ALA A 654 -0.07 -0.39 -17.30
N VAL A 655 -0.37 -1.68 -17.19
CA VAL A 655 -1.39 -2.35 -18.01
C VAL A 655 -2.62 -2.61 -17.13
N PRO A 656 -3.78 -2.02 -17.47
CA PRO A 656 -5.01 -2.23 -16.72
C PRO A 656 -5.41 -3.70 -16.58
N SER A 657 -6.04 -4.04 -15.46
CA SER A 657 -6.38 -5.43 -15.10
C SER A 657 -7.35 -6.12 -16.05
N ASP A 658 -8.20 -5.36 -16.75
CA ASP A 658 -9.12 -5.88 -17.78
C ASP A 658 -8.37 -6.32 -19.05
N SER A 659 -7.18 -5.76 -19.28
CA SER A 659 -6.30 -6.07 -20.41
C SER A 659 -5.24 -7.10 -20.04
N SER A 660 -4.61 -6.96 -18.87
CA SER A 660 -3.57 -7.89 -18.39
C SER A 660 -4.16 -9.20 -17.86
N GLY A 661 -5.36 -9.17 -17.27
CA GLY A 661 -5.97 -10.28 -16.54
C GLY A 661 -5.46 -10.46 -15.11
N PHE A 662 -4.49 -9.66 -14.67
CA PHE A 662 -3.99 -9.69 -13.29
C PHE A 662 -4.88 -8.81 -12.41
N PHE A 663 -5.68 -9.44 -11.54
CA PHE A 663 -6.62 -8.75 -10.66
C PHE A 663 -6.79 -9.48 -9.33
N THR A 664 -6.24 -8.91 -8.26
CA THR A 664 -6.33 -9.44 -6.89
C THR A 664 -6.62 -8.32 -5.90
N ARG A 665 -7.69 -8.49 -5.13
CA ARG A 665 -8.04 -7.61 -3.99
C ARG A 665 -7.46 -8.14 -2.67
N GLY A 666 -7.39 -7.25 -1.69
CA GLY A 666 -6.95 -7.54 -0.32
C GLY A 666 -5.51 -7.11 -0.10
N ASP A 667 -5.02 -7.36 1.11
CA ASP A 667 -3.66 -7.06 1.53
C ASP A 667 -2.73 -8.12 0.95
N ILE A 668 -2.21 -7.87 -0.26
CA ILE A 668 -1.23 -8.74 -0.90
C ILE A 668 0.09 -8.58 -0.15
N ARG A 669 0.69 -9.71 0.20
CA ARG A 669 1.91 -9.73 1.02
C ARG A 669 3.06 -10.36 0.31
N ASP A 670 2.86 -11.36 -0.55
CA ASP A 670 3.98 -12.02 -1.22
C ASP A 670 3.59 -12.56 -2.60
N PHE A 671 4.57 -12.65 -3.48
CA PHE A 671 4.49 -13.39 -4.73
C PHE A 671 5.55 -14.47 -4.74
N LYS A 672 5.20 -15.63 -5.31
CA LYS A 672 6.18 -16.66 -5.68
C LYS A 672 5.78 -17.30 -7.00
N ILE A 673 6.75 -17.51 -7.88
CA ILE A 673 6.59 -18.37 -9.03
C ILE A 673 6.80 -19.82 -8.58
N ILE A 674 5.80 -20.67 -8.81
CA ILE A 674 5.83 -22.11 -8.51
C ILE A 674 5.53 -22.91 -9.78
N LYS A 675 6.29 -23.96 -10.04
CA LYS A 675 6.04 -24.89 -11.15
C LYS A 675 5.10 -25.99 -10.69
N ILE A 676 3.90 -26.01 -11.25
CA ILE A 676 2.88 -27.03 -10.95
C ILE A 676 2.69 -27.89 -12.19
N ASN A 677 3.00 -29.18 -12.07
CA ASN A 677 3.02 -30.12 -13.20
C ASN A 677 3.86 -29.57 -14.39
N GLY A 678 5.00 -28.94 -14.07
CA GLY A 678 5.93 -28.34 -15.03
C GLY A 678 5.53 -26.97 -15.60
N ASN A 679 4.37 -26.41 -15.24
CA ASN A 679 3.95 -25.10 -15.72
C ASN A 679 4.16 -24.03 -14.64
N PRO A 680 4.83 -22.91 -14.94
CA PRO A 680 5.01 -21.81 -13.99
C PRO A 680 3.66 -21.15 -13.68
N MET A 681 3.45 -20.82 -12.42
CA MET A 681 2.28 -20.13 -11.92
C MET A 681 2.70 -19.12 -10.86
N ILE A 682 2.05 -17.96 -10.84
CA ILE A 682 2.23 -16.97 -9.76
C ILE A 682 1.28 -17.35 -8.63
N SER A 683 1.84 -17.71 -7.48
CA SER A 683 1.13 -17.78 -6.21
C SER A 683 1.10 -16.39 -5.57
N VAL A 684 -0.06 -15.97 -5.07
CA VAL A 684 -0.27 -14.66 -4.44
C VAL A 684 -0.72 -14.87 -3.00
N ALA A 685 0.16 -14.51 -2.05
CA ALA A 685 -0.11 -14.55 -0.63
C ALA A 685 -0.85 -13.30 -0.18
N ARG A 686 -1.89 -13.47 0.64
CA ARG A 686 -2.76 -12.38 1.09
C ARG A 686 -3.06 -12.52 2.57
N ASN A 687 -2.98 -11.40 3.30
CA ASN A 687 -3.33 -11.35 4.70
C ASN A 687 -4.85 -11.54 4.88
N ASN A 688 -5.24 -12.36 5.87
CA ASN A 688 -6.63 -12.68 6.22
C ASN A 688 -7.48 -13.28 5.09
N GLU A 689 -6.85 -13.87 4.08
CA GLU A 689 -7.50 -14.30 2.86
C GLU A 689 -6.88 -15.58 2.30
N ASN A 690 -7.56 -16.19 1.32
CA ASN A 690 -7.04 -17.35 0.58
C ASN A 690 -5.91 -16.96 -0.37
N LEU A 691 -5.06 -17.92 -0.75
CA LEU A 691 -4.14 -17.74 -1.88
C LEU A 691 -4.88 -17.55 -3.21
N HIS A 692 -4.28 -16.79 -4.12
CA HIS A 692 -4.66 -16.80 -5.54
C HIS A 692 -3.53 -17.36 -6.39
N PHE A 693 -3.90 -17.88 -7.56
CA PHE A 693 -2.97 -18.44 -8.54
C PHE A 693 -3.25 -17.86 -9.92
N TYR A 694 -2.19 -17.55 -10.67
CA TYR A 694 -2.27 -17.06 -12.05
C TYR A 694 -1.33 -17.85 -12.95
N THR A 695 -1.81 -18.30 -14.11
CA THR A 695 -0.95 -18.74 -15.21
C THR A 695 -0.64 -17.55 -16.11
N PHE A 696 0.50 -17.58 -16.79
CA PHE A 696 0.91 -16.59 -17.77
C PHE A 696 1.56 -17.28 -18.97
#